data_AF-A0A1X0D4R4-F1
#
_entry.id   AF-A0A1X0D4R4-F1
#
_cell.length_a   1.000
_cell.length_b   1.000
_cell.length_c   1.000
_cell.angle_alpha   90.00
_cell.angle_beta   90.00
_cell.angle_gamma   90.00
#
_symmetry.space_group_name_H-M   'P 1'
#
loop_
_entity.id
_entity.type
_entity.pdbx_description
1 polymer ?
#
loop_
_entity_poly.entity_id
_entity_poly.type
_entity_poly.pdbx_seq_one_letter_code
_entity_poly.pdbx_strand_id
1 'polypeptide(L)'
;MTDTVTRSACSYCGVGCGVEVHTRTDGDGGRPVIARIAGDRLHPTNTGRLCTKGATHAEMMRADDDRLTCALMRRHRGEELVPVSVDEAVAEAGRRLRAIVDEHGPDAVALYVSGQMSIEAQYLANKLAKGFLRTVHIESNSRLCMASAGTGFKQSLGADGPPGSYADFDCTDLFFVIGSNMADCHPILYLRMVDRIKAGAKLIVVDPRRTATAERADLFLQIKPGTDLALLNGLLHLLVENGDIDEQFIAEHTEGWQDMPAFLADYPPAVVAEITGLAESDIRTAARMIADAGEWMSCWTMGLNQSTHGTANTNAICNLHLATGAICRPGSGPMSLTGQPNAMGGREMGYMGPGLPGQRAVTSASDRAFVEHQWGLPPGTLRPDVGTGTIDMFRRTADGEIKACWIICTNPVASVANRDTVIAALQRAELVVTQDTYRSTATNRYADVVLPAALWAESDGVMVNSERTMTLLQRSITPPGQARPDWQLICAVAAHLGFAEHFRYESSEQIFDEIRGFTNLDTGYDLRGINYARLRHTPLQWPCPPGGDARNPIRYLQRGTLRFPTPSGRARFLARPHVAPAESADAAYPFVLNTGRVQHQWHTMTKTGKVAALNKLDSRPFVEIHPADAAERGIAEGQPVELTSRRGRAVLPAVLTDRVRMGNCFAPFHWNDEHGELLTVNALTSDAVDPESLQPEFKVCAVDLRPVAPPPTTAPATASPPRPHTGDGPLVLWASQTGTAEGVAARLADRLGGAHLVNMNDAQLTDLAAGRDVLVVTSTFGDGEAPDNGAGFWARLDAPDAPALDGIRYAVLGIGDRSYSNFCGHAKSIDTRFAALGATPMLERAECEAHDDELIRRWTDSAASLLGGSPAPSIVVAEPFTRAHPIVVPMVRNTLLTAPTSRKEVRQFGFDISAHDVSYATGDSLGVFAENDPAVVEAWLTATGLRGGQVVEVDGSEMTLREALTAHYDICRVTPDLLRFIADHSRDAKPLRASGHKLDKWLVGRNGLDLVQQFVVHADPVEWQRVLVRLTPRSYSISSSPLVRPHEVQLTVSVVRYRGADGGPRGGVCSTFLADRATSAPVFLQRSPHFRPPEDGATPMIMIGPGTGVAPFRGFLQERRALGHTGRNWLFFGERHRRENYYYRDDFEDMARDGLLNRLDLAFSRDQAKPVYVQHKMLDYGADVWRWMDDGAHLYVCGDATRMAKDVDAALTTIIERHGRMSHEEAHDYKRELVVAKRYVRDVY
;
A
#
# COMPACT_ATOMS: atom_id res chain seq x y z
N MET A 1 -23.40 -8.91 -26.36
CA MET A 1 -21.95 -9.16 -26.36
C MET A 1 -21.67 -10.09 -25.18
N THR A 2 -21.00 -11.20 -25.39
CA THR A 2 -20.75 -12.20 -24.34
C THR A 2 -19.45 -11.89 -23.62
N ASP A 3 -19.55 -11.45 -22.36
CA ASP A 3 -18.38 -11.31 -21.49
C ASP A 3 -17.92 -12.70 -21.03
N THR A 4 -16.63 -13.00 -21.19
CA THR A 4 -16.02 -14.27 -20.77
C THR A 4 -15.04 -14.01 -19.63
N VAL A 5 -15.12 -14.78 -18.56
CA VAL A 5 -14.22 -14.72 -17.41
C VAL A 5 -13.30 -15.93 -17.43
N THR A 6 -12.00 -15.70 -17.28
CA THR A 6 -10.96 -16.74 -17.29
C THR A 6 -10.08 -16.60 -16.06
N ARG A 7 -9.76 -17.72 -15.39
CA ARG A 7 -8.91 -17.72 -14.17
C ARG A 7 -7.46 -17.87 -14.55
N SER A 8 -6.61 -17.08 -13.93
CA SER A 8 -5.17 -17.05 -14.21
C SER A 8 -4.40 -16.61 -12.96
N ALA A 9 -3.11 -16.30 -13.10
CA ALA A 9 -2.28 -15.77 -12.02
C ALA A 9 -1.55 -14.49 -12.42
N CYS A 10 -1.29 -13.66 -11.41
CA CYS A 10 -0.50 -12.43 -11.51
C CYS A 10 0.92 -12.73 -12.04
N SER A 11 1.40 -11.94 -12.99
CA SER A 11 2.69 -12.14 -13.67
C SER A 11 3.89 -11.41 -13.03
N TYR A 12 3.74 -10.91 -11.80
CA TYR A 12 4.76 -10.15 -11.07
C TYR A 12 5.48 -10.97 -10.00
N CYS A 13 5.21 -10.75 -8.71
CA CYS A 13 6.00 -11.37 -7.64
C CYS A 13 5.66 -12.85 -7.39
N GLY A 14 6.59 -13.58 -6.77
CA GLY A 14 6.46 -14.99 -6.39
C GLY A 14 5.40 -15.30 -5.32
N VAL A 15 4.56 -14.32 -4.96
CA VAL A 15 3.34 -14.60 -4.20
C VAL A 15 2.40 -15.48 -5.02
N GLY A 16 2.22 -15.20 -6.32
CA GLY A 16 1.34 -15.97 -7.19
C GLY A 16 -0.15 -15.73 -6.89
N CYS A 17 -0.56 -14.46 -6.79
CA CYS A 17 -1.97 -14.10 -6.60
C CYS A 17 -2.82 -14.58 -7.79
N GLY A 18 -3.96 -15.22 -7.52
CA GLY A 18 -4.94 -15.55 -8.56
C GLY A 18 -5.66 -14.31 -9.05
N VAL A 19 -5.95 -14.28 -10.35
CA VAL A 19 -6.66 -13.19 -11.03
C VAL A 19 -7.78 -13.74 -11.91
N GLU A 20 -8.85 -12.97 -12.02
CA GLU A 20 -9.92 -13.18 -13.00
C GLU A 20 -9.75 -12.18 -14.14
N VAL A 21 -9.67 -12.69 -15.38
CA VAL A 21 -9.53 -11.90 -16.60
C VAL A 21 -10.89 -11.84 -17.28
N HIS A 22 -11.47 -10.65 -17.29
CA HIS A 22 -12.75 -10.39 -17.95
C HIS A 22 -12.47 -9.88 -19.35
N THR A 23 -12.96 -10.61 -20.35
CA THR A 23 -12.79 -10.27 -21.76
C THR A 23 -14.12 -9.91 -22.40
N ARG A 24 -14.09 -8.95 -23.32
CA ARG A 24 -15.21 -8.58 -24.18
C ARG A 24 -14.83 -8.72 -25.64
N THR A 25 -15.81 -8.89 -26.51
CA THR A 25 -15.59 -8.89 -27.96
C THR A 25 -15.47 -7.48 -28.49
N ASP A 26 -14.41 -7.18 -29.23
CA ASP A 26 -14.23 -5.89 -29.90
C ASP A 26 -15.15 -5.74 -31.13
N GLY A 27 -15.70 -4.54 -31.33
CA GLY A 27 -16.75 -4.23 -32.30
C GLY A 27 -16.27 -4.25 -33.76
N ASP A 28 -15.01 -3.91 -34.02
CA ASP A 28 -14.45 -3.79 -35.38
C ASP A 28 -13.78 -5.07 -35.90
N GLY A 29 -13.76 -6.17 -35.13
CA GLY A 29 -13.05 -7.38 -35.57
C GLY A 29 -13.34 -8.68 -34.84
N GLY A 30 -14.28 -8.72 -33.89
CA GLY A 30 -14.69 -9.96 -33.22
C GLY A 30 -13.63 -10.58 -32.29
N ARG A 31 -12.51 -9.89 -32.02
CA ARG A 31 -11.41 -10.40 -31.18
C ARG A 31 -11.68 -10.14 -29.69
N PRO A 32 -11.33 -11.07 -28.79
CA PRO A 32 -11.43 -10.84 -27.36
C PRO A 32 -10.37 -9.82 -26.91
N VAL A 33 -10.79 -8.83 -26.13
CA VAL A 33 -9.91 -7.83 -25.50
C VAL A 33 -10.15 -7.81 -23.99
N ILE A 34 -9.12 -7.50 -23.20
CA ILE A 34 -9.23 -7.44 -21.74
C ILE A 34 -10.02 -6.19 -21.33
N ALA A 35 -11.23 -6.41 -20.83
CA ALA A 35 -12.10 -5.37 -20.31
C ALA A 35 -11.69 -4.97 -18.89
N ARG A 36 -11.41 -5.97 -18.04
CA ARG A 36 -11.12 -5.78 -16.62
C ARG A 36 -10.28 -6.94 -16.10
N ILE A 37 -9.48 -6.66 -15.07
CA ILE A 37 -8.83 -7.68 -14.25
C ILE A 37 -9.23 -7.48 -12.80
N ALA A 38 -9.61 -8.57 -12.14
CA ALA A 38 -10.00 -8.63 -10.74
C ALA A 38 -9.19 -9.70 -10.00
N GLY A 39 -9.19 -9.68 -8.67
CA GLY A 39 -8.57 -10.73 -7.87
C GLY A 39 -9.46 -11.97 -7.77
N ASP A 40 -8.91 -13.15 -8.02
CA ASP A 40 -9.65 -14.40 -7.83
C ASP A 40 -9.91 -14.67 -6.35
N ARG A 41 -11.19 -14.62 -5.96
CA ARG A 41 -11.64 -14.81 -4.57
C ARG A 41 -11.48 -16.24 -4.08
N LEU A 42 -11.43 -17.21 -4.98
CA LEU A 42 -11.24 -18.62 -4.65
C LEU A 42 -9.75 -19.01 -4.60
N HIS A 43 -8.85 -18.15 -5.08
CA HIS A 43 -7.44 -18.47 -5.05
C HIS A 43 -6.88 -18.34 -3.62
N PRO A 44 -6.30 -19.43 -3.04
CA PRO A 44 -5.94 -19.53 -1.62
C PRO A 44 -4.82 -18.58 -1.19
N THR A 45 -4.03 -18.10 -2.14
CA THR A 45 -2.91 -17.20 -1.88
C THR A 45 -3.37 -15.80 -1.49
N ASN A 46 -4.40 -15.25 -2.15
CA ASN A 46 -4.75 -13.83 -2.06
C ASN A 46 -6.22 -13.55 -1.73
N THR A 47 -7.11 -14.55 -1.86
CA THR A 47 -8.53 -14.43 -1.51
C THR A 47 -9.17 -13.17 -2.10
N GLY A 48 -8.90 -12.88 -3.37
CA GLY A 48 -9.41 -11.70 -4.09
C GLY A 48 -8.61 -10.41 -3.91
N ARG A 49 -7.63 -10.35 -3.00
CA ARG A 49 -6.79 -9.14 -2.82
C ARG A 49 -5.75 -9.01 -3.92
N LEU A 50 -5.53 -7.80 -4.41
CA LEU A 50 -4.45 -7.45 -5.33
C LEU A 50 -3.70 -6.21 -4.84
N CYS A 51 -2.40 -6.16 -5.11
CA CYS A 51 -1.61 -4.93 -4.94
C CYS A 51 -1.82 -4.00 -6.14
N THR A 52 -1.31 -2.77 -6.06
CA THR A 52 -1.38 -1.77 -7.14
C THR A 52 -0.92 -2.31 -8.49
N LYS A 53 0.26 -2.98 -8.54
CA LYS A 53 0.74 -3.65 -9.77
C LYS A 53 -0.23 -4.70 -10.27
N GLY A 54 -0.81 -5.49 -9.36
CA GLY A 54 -1.79 -6.53 -9.69
C GLY A 54 -3.06 -5.97 -10.31
N ALA A 55 -3.61 -4.91 -9.72
CA ALA A 55 -4.83 -4.25 -10.14
C ALA A 55 -4.71 -3.55 -11.50
N THR A 56 -3.51 -3.08 -11.87
CA THR A 56 -3.27 -2.35 -13.13
C THR A 56 -2.81 -3.24 -14.29
N HIS A 57 -2.95 -4.58 -14.20
CA HIS A 57 -2.60 -5.46 -15.33
C HIS A 57 -3.38 -5.12 -16.61
N ALA A 58 -4.63 -4.65 -16.51
CA ALA A 58 -5.42 -4.30 -17.69
C ALA A 58 -4.82 -3.10 -18.42
N GLU A 59 -4.29 -2.12 -17.67
CA GLU A 59 -3.56 -0.97 -18.23
C GLU A 59 -2.25 -1.42 -18.88
N MET A 60 -1.49 -2.31 -18.21
CA MET A 60 -0.25 -2.86 -18.76
C MET A 60 -0.47 -3.59 -20.09
N MET A 61 -1.55 -4.40 -20.18
CA MET A 61 -1.88 -5.12 -21.41
C MET A 61 -2.39 -4.21 -22.53
N ARG A 62 -2.94 -3.03 -22.20
CA ARG A 62 -3.37 -2.01 -23.19
C ARG A 62 -2.23 -1.12 -23.67
N ALA A 63 -1.15 -1.01 -22.91
CA ALA A 63 0.01 -0.22 -23.28
C ALA A 63 0.89 -1.00 -24.28
N ASP A 64 0.41 -1.09 -25.53
CA ASP A 64 0.95 -1.98 -26.54
C ASP A 64 1.86 -1.31 -27.59
N ASP A 65 2.07 0.01 -27.53
CA ASP A 65 2.88 0.79 -28.48
C ASP A 65 4.31 0.24 -28.73
N ASP A 66 4.92 -0.37 -27.72
CA ASP A 66 6.29 -0.91 -27.75
C ASP A 66 6.33 -2.46 -27.76
N ARG A 67 5.18 -3.12 -27.95
CA ARG A 67 5.07 -4.57 -28.04
C ARG A 67 5.68 -5.08 -29.35
N LEU A 68 6.40 -6.19 -29.27
CA LEU A 68 6.89 -6.87 -30.46
C LEU A 68 5.75 -7.66 -31.12
N THR A 69 5.40 -7.27 -32.35
CA THR A 69 4.38 -7.95 -33.18
C THR A 69 4.99 -8.79 -34.31
N CYS A 70 6.29 -8.65 -34.56
CA CYS A 70 7.08 -9.44 -35.50
C CYS A 70 8.51 -9.58 -34.96
N ALA A 71 9.33 -10.41 -35.60
CA ALA A 71 10.73 -10.53 -35.24
C ALA A 71 11.54 -9.36 -35.79
N LEU A 72 12.66 -9.05 -35.13
CA LEU A 72 13.63 -8.07 -35.60
C LEU A 72 14.98 -8.75 -35.80
N MET A 73 15.74 -8.32 -36.79
CA MET A 73 17.04 -8.91 -37.09
C MET A 73 18.02 -7.87 -37.66
N ARG A 74 19.30 -7.97 -37.29
CA ARG A 74 20.41 -7.25 -37.94
C ARG A 74 20.99 -8.16 -39.01
N ARG A 75 21.18 -7.66 -40.24
CA ARG A 75 21.84 -8.45 -41.31
C ARG A 75 23.35 -8.50 -41.07
N HIS A 76 23.93 -7.38 -40.67
CA HIS A 76 25.31 -7.30 -40.19
C HIS A 76 25.42 -6.55 -38.86
N ARG A 77 26.46 -6.86 -38.08
CA ARG A 77 26.70 -6.19 -36.81
C ARG A 77 26.94 -4.69 -37.02
N GLY A 78 26.28 -3.86 -36.21
CA GLY A 78 26.32 -2.40 -36.32
C GLY A 78 25.22 -1.80 -37.20
N GLU A 79 24.48 -2.60 -37.96
CA GLU A 79 23.31 -2.14 -38.73
C GLU A 79 22.03 -2.17 -37.89
N GLU A 80 21.06 -1.29 -38.15
CA GLU A 80 19.76 -1.22 -37.48
C GLU A 80 18.96 -2.54 -37.48
N LEU A 81 18.16 -2.76 -36.43
CA LEU A 81 17.25 -3.89 -36.32
C LEU A 81 16.04 -3.69 -37.27
N VAL A 82 15.94 -4.53 -38.30
CA VAL A 82 14.83 -4.48 -39.27
C VAL A 82 13.77 -5.54 -39.01
N PRO A 83 12.48 -5.24 -39.23
CA PRO A 83 11.41 -6.23 -39.14
C PRO A 83 11.56 -7.37 -40.14
N VAL A 84 11.35 -8.60 -39.69
CA VAL A 84 11.30 -9.82 -40.51
C VAL A 84 10.19 -10.74 -40.00
N SER A 85 9.85 -11.77 -40.77
CA SER A 85 8.90 -12.78 -40.30
C SER A 85 9.50 -13.60 -39.14
N VAL A 86 8.65 -14.04 -38.20
CA VAL A 86 9.12 -14.88 -37.08
C VAL A 86 9.72 -16.20 -37.57
N ASP A 87 9.18 -16.79 -38.62
CA ASP A 87 9.72 -18.03 -39.19
C ASP A 87 11.10 -17.83 -39.82
N GLU A 88 11.33 -16.72 -40.52
CA GLU A 88 12.67 -16.36 -41.03
C GLU A 88 13.67 -16.17 -39.89
N ALA A 89 13.30 -15.41 -38.85
CA ALA A 89 14.18 -15.13 -37.72
C ALA A 89 14.53 -16.39 -36.92
N VAL A 90 13.56 -17.28 -36.70
CA VAL A 90 13.78 -18.56 -36.01
C VAL A 90 14.66 -19.49 -36.85
N ALA A 91 14.44 -19.56 -38.17
CA ALA A 91 15.28 -20.32 -39.07
C ALA A 91 16.73 -19.82 -39.05
N GLU A 92 16.93 -18.51 -39.07
CA GLU A 92 18.26 -17.89 -39.03
C GLU A 92 18.96 -18.10 -37.69
N ALA A 93 18.24 -17.92 -36.57
CA ALA A 93 18.77 -18.21 -35.24
C ALA A 93 19.22 -19.67 -35.13
N GLY A 94 18.38 -20.63 -35.52
CA GLY A 94 18.72 -22.06 -35.51
C GLY A 94 19.92 -22.39 -36.41
N ARG A 95 19.96 -21.84 -37.62
CA ARG A 95 21.07 -22.04 -38.58
C ARG A 95 22.40 -21.50 -38.04
N ARG A 96 22.43 -20.29 -37.50
CA ARG A 96 23.65 -19.68 -36.94
C ARG A 96 24.10 -20.38 -35.66
N LEU A 97 23.17 -20.73 -34.77
CA LEU A 97 23.49 -21.54 -33.59
C LEU A 97 24.07 -22.90 -33.98
N ARG A 98 23.50 -23.57 -34.99
CA ARG A 98 24.01 -24.85 -35.49
C ARG A 98 25.43 -24.71 -36.02
N ALA A 99 25.70 -23.70 -36.84
CA ALA A 99 27.02 -23.45 -37.39
C ALA A 99 28.08 -23.23 -36.29
N ILE A 100 27.75 -22.45 -35.26
CA ILE A 100 28.62 -22.23 -34.10
C ILE A 100 28.90 -23.53 -33.34
N VAL A 101 27.88 -24.37 -33.12
CA VAL A 101 28.06 -25.67 -32.45
C VAL A 101 28.93 -26.60 -33.29
N ASP A 102 28.75 -26.62 -34.61
CA ASP A 102 29.55 -27.46 -35.52
C ASP A 102 31.01 -27.04 -35.58
N GLU A 103 31.29 -25.73 -35.50
CA GLU A 103 32.65 -25.19 -35.58
C GLU A 103 33.39 -25.22 -34.23
N HIS A 104 32.72 -24.80 -33.15
CA HIS A 104 33.34 -24.53 -31.86
C HIS A 104 32.94 -25.52 -30.75
N GLY A 105 32.00 -26.43 -31.05
CA GLY A 105 31.47 -27.37 -30.08
C GLY A 105 30.32 -26.81 -29.25
N PRO A 106 29.70 -27.64 -28.40
CA PRO A 106 28.45 -27.30 -27.72
C PRO A 106 28.59 -26.20 -26.67
N ASP A 107 29.72 -26.15 -25.96
CA ASP A 107 29.97 -25.16 -24.91
C ASP A 107 30.23 -23.74 -25.47
N ALA A 108 30.30 -23.59 -26.80
CA ALA A 108 30.30 -22.29 -27.46
C ALA A 108 28.92 -21.60 -27.42
N VAL A 109 27.86 -22.27 -26.99
CA VAL A 109 26.50 -21.73 -26.91
C VAL A 109 26.01 -21.71 -25.47
N ALA A 110 25.50 -20.55 -25.03
CA ALA A 110 24.88 -20.36 -23.73
C ALA A 110 23.41 -19.98 -23.84
N LEU A 111 22.58 -20.50 -22.94
CA LEU A 111 21.19 -20.07 -22.74
C LEU A 111 21.08 -19.34 -21.40
N TYR A 112 20.54 -18.11 -21.43
CA TYR A 112 20.26 -17.33 -20.23
C TYR A 112 18.75 -17.06 -20.11
N VAL A 113 18.11 -17.78 -19.18
CA VAL A 113 16.65 -17.87 -19.06
C VAL A 113 16.11 -17.20 -17.79
N SER A 114 14.83 -17.39 -17.50
CA SER A 114 14.12 -16.56 -16.52
C SER A 114 13.13 -17.31 -15.64
N GLY A 115 13.05 -16.92 -14.37
CA GLY A 115 11.99 -17.30 -13.45
C GLY A 115 10.63 -16.64 -13.74
N GLN A 116 10.49 -15.94 -14.86
CA GLN A 116 9.21 -15.38 -15.34
C GLN A 116 8.54 -16.22 -16.43
N MET A 117 9.26 -17.20 -16.99
CA MET A 117 8.73 -18.14 -17.98
C MET A 117 7.80 -19.16 -17.32
N SER A 118 6.92 -19.79 -18.08
CA SER A 118 6.16 -20.96 -17.61
C SER A 118 7.08 -22.17 -17.41
N ILE A 119 6.66 -23.15 -16.60
CA ILE A 119 7.50 -24.33 -16.37
C ILE A 119 7.73 -25.15 -17.65
N GLU A 120 6.81 -25.10 -18.61
CA GLU A 120 6.94 -25.78 -19.90
C GLU A 120 8.10 -25.19 -20.71
N ALA A 121 8.19 -23.86 -20.78
CA ALA A 121 9.29 -23.20 -21.47
C ALA A 121 10.63 -23.39 -20.74
N GLN A 122 10.63 -23.37 -19.40
CA GLN A 122 11.82 -23.65 -18.58
C GLN A 122 12.32 -25.08 -18.79
N TYR A 123 11.40 -26.05 -18.82
CA TYR A 123 11.68 -27.46 -19.09
C TYR A 123 12.30 -27.64 -20.47
N LEU A 124 11.70 -27.08 -21.52
CA LEU A 124 12.19 -27.23 -22.88
C LEU A 124 13.55 -26.56 -23.09
N ALA A 125 13.80 -25.39 -22.48
CA ALA A 125 15.11 -24.76 -22.53
C ALA A 125 16.18 -25.66 -21.88
N ASN A 126 15.89 -26.27 -20.72
CA ASN A 126 16.82 -27.19 -20.06
C ASN A 126 17.02 -28.50 -20.85
N LYS A 127 15.93 -29.06 -21.38
CA LYS A 127 15.95 -30.24 -22.26
C LYS A 127 16.83 -29.99 -23.47
N LEU A 128 16.65 -28.86 -24.17
CA LEU A 128 17.47 -28.46 -25.32
C LEU A 128 18.93 -28.28 -24.93
N ALA A 129 19.22 -27.49 -23.90
CA ALA A 129 20.60 -27.17 -23.51
C ALA A 129 21.39 -28.42 -23.11
N LYS A 130 20.88 -29.22 -22.16
CA LYS A 130 21.63 -30.34 -21.58
C LYS A 130 21.50 -31.63 -22.37
N GLY A 131 20.30 -31.92 -22.88
CA GLY A 131 20.01 -33.18 -23.57
C GLY A 131 20.45 -33.21 -25.03
N PHE A 132 20.27 -32.11 -25.76
CA PHE A 132 20.41 -32.10 -27.22
C PHE A 132 21.60 -31.28 -27.72
N LEU A 133 21.72 -30.02 -27.28
CA LEU A 133 22.93 -29.23 -27.52
C LEU A 133 24.12 -29.80 -26.74
N ARG A 134 23.87 -30.31 -25.52
CA ARG A 134 24.88 -30.84 -24.58
C ARG A 134 25.88 -29.77 -24.11
N THR A 135 25.43 -28.51 -24.12
CA THR A 135 26.15 -27.40 -23.49
C THR A 135 26.00 -27.48 -21.97
N VAL A 136 27.07 -27.13 -21.24
CA VAL A 136 26.98 -26.93 -19.78
C VAL A 136 26.47 -25.54 -19.41
N HIS A 137 26.34 -24.63 -20.39
CA HIS A 137 25.98 -23.23 -20.18
C HIS A 137 24.48 -22.99 -20.33
N ILE A 138 23.72 -23.39 -19.31
CA ILE A 138 22.38 -22.87 -19.07
C ILE A 138 22.30 -22.25 -17.69
N GLU A 139 21.94 -20.97 -17.65
CA GLU A 139 21.76 -20.21 -16.42
C GLU A 139 20.47 -19.39 -16.45
N SER A 140 20.07 -18.88 -15.29
CA SER A 140 18.83 -18.13 -15.15
C SER A 140 19.01 -16.91 -14.25
N ASN A 141 18.21 -15.87 -14.45
CA ASN A 141 18.11 -14.78 -13.48
C ASN A 141 17.67 -15.24 -12.08
N SER A 142 17.14 -16.46 -11.93
CA SER A 142 16.91 -17.05 -10.61
C SER A 142 18.20 -17.33 -9.85
N ARG A 143 19.35 -17.45 -10.53
CA ARG A 143 20.69 -17.48 -9.92
C ARG A 143 20.93 -16.24 -9.08
N LEU A 144 20.49 -15.10 -9.59
CA LEU A 144 20.64 -13.79 -8.98
C LEU A 144 19.76 -13.63 -7.73
N CYS A 145 18.87 -14.58 -7.44
CA CYS A 145 17.74 -14.38 -6.53
C CYS A 145 17.58 -15.51 -5.50
N MET A 146 17.33 -16.75 -5.94
CA MET A 146 16.87 -17.85 -5.07
C MET A 146 17.83 -19.03 -4.98
N ALA A 147 18.99 -18.99 -5.64
CA ALA A 147 19.91 -20.12 -5.67
C ALA A 147 20.45 -20.46 -4.27
N SER A 148 20.77 -19.44 -3.46
CA SER A 148 21.21 -19.59 -2.07
C SER A 148 20.18 -20.33 -1.21
N ALA A 149 18.91 -19.89 -1.26
CA ALA A 149 17.83 -20.50 -0.50
C ALA A 149 17.58 -21.96 -0.92
N GLY A 150 17.56 -22.24 -2.23
CA GLY A 150 17.36 -23.60 -2.72
C GLY A 150 18.51 -24.55 -2.38
N THR A 151 19.74 -24.04 -2.38
CA THR A 151 20.93 -24.81 -1.98
C THR A 151 20.91 -25.10 -0.49
N GLY A 152 20.62 -24.09 0.34
CA GLY A 152 20.54 -24.23 1.79
C GLY A 152 19.44 -25.20 2.24
N PHE A 153 18.25 -25.13 1.62
CA PHE A 153 17.17 -26.10 1.89
C PHE A 153 17.57 -27.54 1.53
N LYS A 154 18.23 -27.75 0.39
CA LYS A 154 18.71 -29.09 0.02
C LYS A 154 19.75 -29.62 1.00
N GLN A 155 20.66 -28.77 1.48
CA GLN A 155 21.69 -29.18 2.44
C GLN A 155 21.12 -29.50 3.82
N SER A 156 20.21 -28.67 4.33
CA SER A 156 19.63 -28.83 5.67
C SER A 156 18.48 -29.83 5.72
N LEU A 157 17.59 -29.83 4.71
CA LEU A 157 16.34 -30.60 4.72
C LEU A 157 16.31 -31.70 3.64
N GLY A 158 17.27 -31.75 2.72
CA GLY A 158 17.38 -32.79 1.67
C GLY A 158 16.65 -32.49 0.37
N ALA A 159 15.77 -31.48 0.33
CA ALA A 159 15.04 -31.09 -0.86
C ALA A 159 14.84 -29.58 -0.92
N ASP A 160 14.62 -29.09 -2.14
CA ASP A 160 14.30 -27.68 -2.35
C ASP A 160 12.84 -27.38 -1.98
N GLY A 161 12.56 -26.12 -1.64
CA GLY A 161 11.25 -25.56 -1.32
C GLY A 161 11.00 -25.46 0.19
N PRO A 162 10.17 -24.48 0.65
CA PRO A 162 9.81 -24.39 2.06
C PRO A 162 9.17 -25.69 2.59
N PRO A 163 9.31 -26.03 3.88
CA PRO A 163 8.56 -27.10 4.53
C PRO A 163 7.08 -26.76 4.76
N GLY A 164 6.78 -25.48 4.99
CA GLY A 164 5.43 -24.95 5.29
C GLY A 164 4.71 -24.34 4.08
N SER A 165 3.70 -23.50 4.31
CA SER A 165 2.89 -22.81 3.29
C SER A 165 2.42 -21.43 3.74
N TYR A 166 1.70 -20.69 2.89
CA TYR A 166 1.11 -19.42 3.32
C TYR A 166 -0.01 -19.57 4.34
N ALA A 167 -0.55 -20.79 4.54
CA ALA A 167 -1.49 -21.04 5.64
C ALA A 167 -0.84 -20.81 7.02
N ASP A 168 0.48 -20.93 7.13
CA ASP A 168 1.21 -20.71 8.39
C ASP A 168 1.16 -19.24 8.83
N PHE A 169 0.98 -18.30 7.90
CA PHE A 169 0.78 -16.89 8.23
C PHE A 169 -0.49 -16.66 9.05
N ASP A 170 -1.49 -17.54 8.98
CA ASP A 170 -2.76 -17.35 9.67
C ASP A 170 -2.73 -17.81 11.13
N CYS A 171 -1.72 -18.60 11.52
CA CYS A 171 -1.66 -19.24 12.83
C CYS A 171 -0.32 -19.11 13.56
N THR A 172 0.73 -18.56 12.96
CA THR A 172 1.99 -18.26 13.68
C THR A 172 1.77 -17.26 14.82
N ASP A 173 2.50 -17.37 15.92
CA ASP A 173 2.49 -16.42 17.04
C ASP A 173 3.61 -15.37 16.91
N LEU A 174 4.65 -15.66 16.13
CA LEU A 174 5.76 -14.75 15.87
C LEU A 174 6.23 -14.83 14.41
N PHE A 175 6.38 -13.66 13.79
CA PHE A 175 7.09 -13.48 12.53
C PHE A 175 8.53 -13.01 12.80
N PHE A 176 9.51 -13.77 12.35
CA PHE A 176 10.91 -13.36 12.27
C PHE A 176 11.25 -12.98 10.83
N VAL A 177 11.06 -11.71 10.48
CA VAL A 177 11.32 -11.21 9.12
C VAL A 177 12.76 -10.71 9.05
N ILE A 178 13.60 -11.34 8.23
CA ILE A 178 15.02 -11.01 8.12
C ILE A 178 15.44 -10.80 6.66
N GLY A 179 16.09 -9.69 6.36
CA GLY A 179 16.53 -9.34 5.02
C GLY A 179 15.39 -9.28 3.99
N SER A 180 14.23 -8.76 4.39
CA SER A 180 13.02 -8.71 3.57
C SER A 180 12.15 -7.48 3.84
N ASN A 181 11.83 -6.76 2.76
CA ASN A 181 10.82 -5.71 2.75
C ASN A 181 9.53 -6.22 2.11
N MET A 182 8.73 -6.94 2.91
CA MET A 182 7.49 -7.57 2.46
C MET A 182 6.46 -6.56 1.98
N ALA A 183 6.39 -5.37 2.59
CA ALA A 183 5.46 -4.32 2.24
C ALA A 183 5.58 -3.89 0.76
N ASP A 184 6.80 -3.79 0.24
CA ASP A 184 7.07 -3.37 -1.13
C ASP A 184 7.16 -4.56 -2.10
N CYS A 185 7.78 -5.66 -1.64
CA CYS A 185 8.13 -6.79 -2.50
C CYS A 185 7.02 -7.87 -2.58
N HIS A 186 6.29 -8.09 -1.49
CA HIS A 186 5.27 -9.13 -1.37
C HIS A 186 4.00 -8.59 -0.67
N PRO A 187 3.34 -7.52 -1.20
CA PRO A 187 2.36 -6.76 -0.44
C PRO A 187 1.19 -7.58 0.10
N ILE A 188 0.75 -8.61 -0.64
CA ILE A 188 -0.36 -9.46 -0.20
C ILE A 188 0.02 -10.34 1.00
N LEU A 189 1.25 -10.84 1.06
CA LEU A 189 1.74 -11.56 2.24
C LEU A 189 1.99 -10.61 3.41
N TYR A 190 2.45 -9.39 3.14
CA TYR A 190 2.53 -8.35 4.17
C TYR A 190 1.15 -8.04 4.77
N LEU A 191 0.11 -7.88 3.95
CA LEU A 191 -1.26 -7.67 4.45
C LEU A 191 -1.76 -8.86 5.29
N ARG A 192 -1.49 -10.10 4.86
CA ARG A 192 -1.83 -11.31 5.61
C ARG A 192 -1.10 -11.38 6.95
N MET A 193 0.19 -11.02 6.97
CA MET A 193 0.97 -10.88 8.20
C MET A 193 0.38 -9.81 9.13
N VAL A 194 0.02 -8.64 8.59
CA VAL A 194 -0.62 -7.56 9.36
C VAL A 194 -1.95 -8.01 9.95
N ASP A 195 -2.76 -8.78 9.22
CA ASP A 195 -4.00 -9.36 9.74
C ASP A 195 -3.73 -10.27 10.94
N ARG A 196 -2.67 -11.08 10.87
CA ARG A 196 -2.27 -11.96 11.97
C ARG A 196 -1.67 -11.21 13.17
N ILE A 197 -0.90 -10.15 12.94
CA ILE A 197 -0.40 -9.25 14.00
C ILE A 197 -1.57 -8.60 14.75
N LYS A 198 -2.60 -8.12 14.04
CA LYS A 198 -3.82 -7.59 14.66
C LYS A 198 -4.55 -8.65 15.51
N ALA A 199 -4.40 -9.93 15.16
CA ALA A 199 -4.92 -11.06 15.91
C ALA A 199 -4.00 -11.54 17.05
N GLY A 200 -2.89 -10.85 17.31
CA GLY A 200 -2.04 -11.04 18.50
C GLY A 200 -0.62 -11.54 18.23
N ALA A 201 -0.24 -11.85 16.98
CA ALA A 201 1.13 -12.27 16.69
C ALA A 201 2.14 -11.12 16.81
N LYS A 202 3.38 -11.47 17.11
CA LYS A 202 4.53 -10.56 17.23
C LYS A 202 5.33 -10.47 15.95
N LEU A 203 6.09 -9.39 15.79
CA LEU A 203 6.95 -9.16 14.63
C LEU A 203 8.35 -8.68 15.05
N ILE A 204 9.36 -9.45 14.67
CA ILE A 204 10.76 -9.03 14.67
C ILE A 204 11.16 -8.73 13.22
N VAL A 205 11.79 -7.59 12.97
CA VAL A 205 12.36 -7.24 11.65
C VAL A 205 13.85 -6.99 11.77
N VAL A 206 14.64 -7.71 10.97
CA VAL A 206 16.09 -7.55 10.85
C VAL A 206 16.41 -7.03 9.45
N ASP A 207 16.82 -5.77 9.35
CA ASP A 207 17.17 -5.12 8.08
C ASP A 207 18.08 -3.92 8.36
N PRO A 208 19.20 -3.71 7.62
CA PRO A 208 20.02 -2.50 7.77
C PRO A 208 19.25 -1.20 7.47
N ARG A 209 18.13 -1.29 6.75
CA ARG A 209 17.28 -0.17 6.37
C ARG A 209 15.95 -0.24 7.13
N ARG A 210 15.48 0.88 7.67
CA ARG A 210 14.15 1.01 8.29
C ARG A 210 13.07 1.07 7.19
N THR A 211 12.63 -0.10 6.76
CA THR A 211 11.60 -0.26 5.71
C THR A 211 10.18 -0.11 6.26
N ALA A 212 9.18 -0.01 5.38
CA ALA A 212 7.77 -0.01 5.78
C ALA A 212 7.36 -1.31 6.52
N THR A 213 8.10 -2.40 6.31
CA THR A 213 7.93 -3.63 7.10
C THR A 213 8.47 -3.44 8.52
N ALA A 214 9.64 -2.81 8.66
CA ALA A 214 10.27 -2.51 9.95
C ALA A 214 9.46 -1.54 10.82
N GLU A 215 8.75 -0.59 10.22
CA GLU A 215 7.85 0.35 10.93
C GLU A 215 6.72 -0.33 11.71
N ARG A 216 6.40 -1.58 11.39
CA ARG A 216 5.39 -2.38 12.10
C ARG A 216 5.96 -3.32 13.16
N ALA A 217 7.28 -3.41 13.27
CA ALA A 217 7.92 -4.39 14.12
C ALA A 217 7.72 -4.07 15.61
N ASP A 218 7.46 -5.09 16.42
CA ASP A 218 7.63 -5.00 17.88
C ASP A 218 9.12 -4.81 18.24
N LEU A 219 10.01 -5.42 17.45
CA LEU A 219 11.46 -5.27 17.58
C LEU A 219 12.11 -5.11 16.20
N PHE A 220 12.76 -3.96 15.97
CA PHE A 220 13.55 -3.71 14.77
C PHE A 220 15.06 -3.77 15.09
N LEU A 221 15.77 -4.65 14.40
CA LEU A 221 17.22 -4.82 14.52
C LEU A 221 17.91 -4.25 13.27
N GLN A 222 18.45 -3.03 13.39
CA GLN A 222 19.15 -2.35 12.30
C GLN A 222 20.59 -2.88 12.14
N ILE A 223 20.69 -4.09 11.61
CA ILE A 223 21.95 -4.85 11.53
C ILE A 223 22.99 -4.18 10.62
N LYS A 224 24.28 -4.40 10.88
CA LYS A 224 25.35 -4.09 9.92
C LYS A 224 25.24 -5.02 8.70
N PRO A 225 25.29 -4.51 7.45
CA PRO A 225 25.17 -5.39 6.29
C PRO A 225 26.24 -6.50 6.28
N GLY A 226 25.80 -7.73 5.98
CA GLY A 226 26.68 -8.89 5.86
C GLY A 226 27.00 -9.61 7.18
N THR A 227 26.43 -9.18 8.32
CA THR A 227 26.69 -9.80 9.63
C THR A 227 25.54 -10.71 10.10
N ASP A 228 24.66 -11.11 9.19
CA ASP A 228 23.44 -11.90 9.48
C ASP A 228 23.76 -13.25 10.14
N LEU A 229 24.81 -13.95 9.68
CA LEU A 229 25.26 -15.20 10.29
C LEU A 229 25.63 -15.05 11.76
N ALA A 230 26.30 -13.96 12.14
CA ALA A 230 26.68 -13.71 13.53
C ALA A 230 25.44 -13.57 14.41
N LEU A 231 24.41 -12.84 13.93
CA LEU A 231 23.13 -12.73 14.62
C LEU A 231 22.45 -14.09 14.76
N LEU A 232 22.30 -14.83 13.66
CA LEU A 232 21.59 -16.13 13.67
C LEU A 232 22.28 -17.15 14.59
N ASN A 233 23.61 -17.22 14.57
CA ASN A 233 24.38 -18.07 15.47
C ASN A 233 24.26 -17.59 16.93
N GLY A 234 24.27 -16.27 17.18
CA GLY A 234 24.07 -15.69 18.51
C GLY A 234 22.67 -15.96 19.10
N LEU A 235 21.63 -15.92 18.27
CA LEU A 235 20.28 -16.31 18.68
C LEU A 235 20.23 -17.79 19.07
N LEU A 236 20.86 -18.66 18.27
CA LEU A 236 20.92 -20.08 18.59
C LEU A 236 21.74 -20.35 19.87
N HIS A 237 22.85 -19.64 20.06
CA HIS A 237 23.65 -19.70 21.29
C HIS A 237 22.78 -19.40 22.52
N LEU A 238 21.99 -18.32 22.48
CA LEU A 238 21.11 -17.92 23.58
C LEU A 238 19.99 -18.93 23.85
N LEU A 239 19.37 -19.49 22.81
CA LEU A 239 18.35 -20.53 22.97
C LEU A 239 18.93 -21.78 23.63
N VAL A 240 20.16 -22.17 23.27
CA VAL A 240 20.87 -23.30 23.91
C VAL A 240 21.23 -22.97 25.35
N GLU A 241 21.80 -21.80 25.62
CA GLU A 241 22.20 -21.35 26.97
C GLU A 241 21.01 -21.36 27.95
N ASN A 242 19.83 -20.95 27.48
CA ASN A 242 18.62 -20.87 28.30
C ASN A 242 17.86 -22.20 28.43
N GLY A 243 18.18 -23.21 27.63
CA GLY A 243 17.41 -24.46 27.56
C GLY A 243 16.11 -24.36 26.76
N ASP A 244 15.99 -23.36 25.88
CA ASP A 244 14.81 -23.09 25.03
C ASP A 244 14.85 -23.89 23.70
N ILE A 245 15.33 -25.13 23.76
CA ILE A 245 15.47 -26.05 22.62
C ILE A 245 14.63 -27.32 22.80
N ASP A 246 14.21 -27.93 21.71
CA ASP A 246 13.51 -29.22 21.70
C ASP A 246 14.52 -30.37 21.57
N GLU A 247 15.08 -30.79 22.71
CA GLU A 247 16.06 -31.87 22.76
C GLU A 247 15.53 -33.20 22.17
N GLN A 248 14.23 -33.48 22.33
CA GLN A 248 13.62 -34.69 21.80
C GLN A 248 13.56 -34.62 20.27
N PHE A 249 13.07 -33.51 19.70
CA PHE A 249 13.05 -33.32 18.25
C PHE A 249 14.46 -33.40 17.65
N ILE A 250 15.44 -32.76 18.28
CA ILE A 250 16.85 -32.85 17.87
C ILE A 250 17.29 -34.32 17.83
N ALA A 251 17.10 -35.05 18.93
CA ALA A 251 17.53 -36.43 19.11
C ALA A 251 16.82 -37.44 18.19
N GLU A 252 15.60 -37.16 17.73
CA GLU A 252 14.82 -38.04 16.85
C GLU A 252 14.97 -37.70 15.37
N HIS A 253 14.99 -36.41 15.03
CA HIS A 253 14.79 -35.95 13.65
C HIS A 253 15.98 -35.25 13.00
N THR A 254 17.08 -35.04 13.73
CA THR A 254 18.23 -34.27 13.23
C THR A 254 19.59 -34.97 13.36
N GLU A 255 20.56 -34.63 12.52
CA GLU A 255 21.97 -35.03 12.68
C GLU A 255 22.87 -33.79 12.68
N GLY A 256 24.11 -33.92 13.19
CA GLY A 256 25.07 -32.81 13.24
C GLY A 256 25.01 -31.96 14.50
N TRP A 257 24.05 -32.20 15.41
CA TRP A 257 23.91 -31.43 16.65
C TRP A 257 25.14 -31.52 17.55
N GLN A 258 25.86 -32.65 17.55
CA GLN A 258 27.03 -32.86 18.42
C GLN A 258 28.14 -31.80 18.22
N ASP A 259 28.21 -31.18 17.04
CA ASP A 259 29.21 -30.18 16.71
C ASP A 259 28.75 -28.74 17.05
N MET A 260 27.44 -28.54 17.29
CA MET A 260 26.85 -27.21 17.48
C MET A 260 27.25 -26.53 18.80
N PRO A 261 27.22 -27.18 19.99
CA PRO A 261 27.55 -26.49 21.24
C PRO A 261 28.97 -25.91 21.26
N ALA A 262 29.96 -26.66 20.77
CA ALA A 262 31.34 -26.18 20.69
C ALA A 262 31.48 -25.00 19.70
N PHE A 263 30.80 -25.08 18.55
CA PHE A 263 30.76 -23.99 17.57
C PHE A 263 30.08 -22.72 18.10
N LEU A 264 28.97 -22.86 18.83
CA LEU A 264 28.20 -21.73 19.35
C LEU A 264 28.93 -21.00 20.48
N ALA A 265 29.93 -21.61 21.11
CA ALA A 265 30.76 -20.95 22.12
C ALA A 265 31.50 -19.71 21.59
N ASP A 266 31.69 -19.60 20.28
CA ASP A 266 32.31 -18.45 19.61
C ASP A 266 31.33 -17.28 19.38
N TYR A 267 30.04 -17.45 19.71
CA TYR A 267 28.99 -16.45 19.48
C TYR A 267 28.26 -15.99 20.76
N PRO A 268 28.96 -15.65 21.87
CA PRO A 268 28.30 -15.08 23.02
C PRO A 268 27.71 -13.70 22.67
N PRO A 269 26.64 -13.24 23.33
CA PRO A 269 25.90 -12.04 22.95
C PRO A 269 26.74 -10.77 22.81
N ALA A 270 27.77 -10.60 23.65
CA ALA A 270 28.67 -9.45 23.59
C ALA A 270 29.51 -9.42 22.29
N VAL A 271 30.00 -10.58 21.84
CA VAL A 271 30.74 -10.70 20.57
C VAL A 271 29.81 -10.47 19.39
N VAL A 272 28.59 -11.01 19.46
CA VAL A 272 27.57 -10.82 18.41
C VAL A 272 27.17 -9.35 18.31
N ALA A 273 27.00 -8.66 19.44
CA ALA A 273 26.71 -7.22 19.48
C ALA A 273 27.82 -6.40 18.81
N GLU A 274 29.10 -6.73 19.09
CA GLU A 274 30.25 -6.07 18.47
C GLU A 274 30.26 -6.25 16.93
N ILE A 275 30.11 -7.49 16.45
CA ILE A 275 30.14 -7.80 15.02
C ILE A 275 28.96 -7.14 14.29
N THR A 276 27.75 -7.29 14.84
CA THR A 276 26.50 -6.86 14.18
C THR A 276 26.22 -5.37 14.33
N GLY A 277 26.83 -4.71 15.32
CA GLY A 277 26.52 -3.35 15.71
C GLY A 277 25.13 -3.19 16.36
N LEU A 278 24.52 -4.30 16.81
CA LEU A 278 23.24 -4.29 17.54
C LEU A 278 23.47 -4.21 19.04
N ALA A 279 22.50 -3.69 19.78
CA ALA A 279 22.55 -3.73 21.23
C ALA A 279 22.40 -5.17 21.74
N GLU A 280 23.23 -5.57 22.70
CA GLU A 280 23.16 -6.91 23.31
C GLU A 280 21.77 -7.19 23.90
N SER A 281 21.15 -6.17 24.51
CA SER A 281 19.79 -6.26 25.07
C SER A 281 18.74 -6.66 24.02
N ASP A 282 18.89 -6.18 22.79
CA ASP A 282 17.94 -6.41 21.71
C ASP A 282 18.12 -7.82 21.13
N ILE A 283 19.37 -8.29 21.03
CA ILE A 283 19.68 -9.68 20.65
C ILE A 283 19.05 -10.65 21.66
N ARG A 284 19.23 -10.39 22.96
CA ARG A 284 18.59 -11.18 24.03
C ARG A 284 17.07 -11.09 23.98
N THR A 285 16.52 -9.95 23.61
CA THR A 285 15.07 -9.76 23.46
C THR A 285 14.53 -10.58 22.30
N ALA A 286 15.20 -10.59 21.15
CA ALA A 286 14.83 -11.43 20.02
C ALA A 286 14.85 -12.92 20.37
N ALA A 287 15.89 -13.40 21.07
CA ALA A 287 15.97 -14.79 21.52
C ALA A 287 14.81 -15.16 22.46
N ARG A 288 14.50 -14.31 23.46
CA ARG A 288 13.34 -14.52 24.35
C ARG A 288 12.02 -14.53 23.60
N MET A 289 11.81 -13.59 22.67
CA MET A 289 10.59 -13.57 21.86
C MET A 289 10.41 -14.85 21.05
N ILE A 290 11.49 -15.43 20.52
CA ILE A 290 11.46 -16.72 19.82
C ILE A 290 11.16 -17.86 20.78
N ALA A 291 11.81 -17.91 21.95
CA ALA A 291 11.57 -18.93 22.97
C ALA A 291 10.12 -18.91 23.51
N ASP A 292 9.58 -17.72 23.74
CA ASP A 292 8.21 -17.51 24.24
C ASP A 292 7.16 -17.80 23.16
N ALA A 293 7.54 -17.84 21.88
CA ALA A 293 6.64 -18.11 20.78
C ALA A 293 6.34 -19.61 20.69
N GLY A 294 5.07 -19.98 20.84
CA GLY A 294 4.63 -21.36 20.62
C GLY A 294 4.85 -21.79 19.16
N GLU A 295 4.20 -21.09 18.24
CA GLU A 295 4.44 -21.24 16.79
C GLU A 295 5.17 -20.02 16.24
N TRP A 296 6.26 -20.23 15.49
CA TRP A 296 6.98 -19.12 14.87
C TRP A 296 7.50 -19.47 13.48
N MET A 297 7.50 -18.46 12.61
CA MET A 297 8.00 -18.60 11.25
C MET A 297 9.00 -17.52 10.90
N SER A 298 10.03 -17.90 10.16
CA SER A 298 10.95 -16.94 9.56
C SER A 298 10.56 -16.64 8.12
N CYS A 299 10.69 -15.36 7.74
CA CYS A 299 10.39 -14.87 6.40
C CYS A 299 11.60 -14.10 5.88
N TRP A 300 12.25 -14.57 4.81
CA TRP A 300 13.43 -13.90 4.26
C TRP A 300 13.42 -13.84 2.74
N THR A 301 14.22 -12.92 2.19
CA THR A 301 14.43 -12.82 0.73
C THR A 301 15.87 -12.37 0.43
N MET A 302 16.04 -11.33 -0.38
CA MET A 302 17.30 -10.95 -0.99
C MET A 302 18.34 -10.38 -0.02
N GLY A 303 17.95 -9.88 1.17
CA GLY A 303 18.93 -9.42 2.16
C GLY A 303 19.88 -10.54 2.60
N LEU A 304 19.39 -11.80 2.60
CA LEU A 304 20.19 -12.97 2.94
C LEU A 304 20.70 -13.70 1.70
N ASN A 305 19.86 -13.85 0.67
CA ASN A 305 20.22 -14.68 -0.47
C ASN A 305 21.33 -14.04 -1.33
N GLN A 306 21.28 -12.72 -1.54
CA GLN A 306 22.23 -11.98 -2.39
C GLN A 306 23.48 -11.54 -1.60
N SER A 307 24.17 -12.54 -1.08
CA SER A 307 25.41 -12.45 -0.29
C SER A 307 26.34 -13.58 -0.70
N THR A 308 27.64 -13.39 -0.54
CA THR A 308 28.66 -14.46 -0.63
C THR A 308 28.51 -15.58 0.42
N HIS A 309 27.57 -15.43 1.36
CA HIS A 309 27.24 -16.41 2.39
C HIS A 309 25.75 -16.80 2.37
N GLY A 310 25.05 -16.57 1.26
CA GLY A 310 23.60 -16.77 1.19
C GLY A 310 23.15 -18.20 1.48
N THR A 311 23.91 -19.21 1.07
CA THR A 311 23.62 -20.62 1.36
C THR A 311 23.71 -20.88 2.87
N ALA A 312 24.80 -20.39 3.48
CA ALA A 312 25.03 -20.49 4.91
C ALA A 312 23.95 -19.79 5.75
N ASN A 313 23.49 -18.60 5.31
CA ASN A 313 22.37 -17.87 5.95
C ASN A 313 21.10 -18.73 6.02
N THR A 314 20.78 -19.44 4.93
CA THR A 314 19.64 -20.34 4.89
C THR A 314 19.82 -21.53 5.84
N ASN A 315 21.02 -22.11 5.91
CA ASN A 315 21.30 -23.19 6.85
C ASN A 315 21.15 -22.73 8.30
N ALA A 316 21.63 -21.53 8.65
CA ALA A 316 21.51 -20.98 10.00
C ALA A 316 20.05 -20.72 10.39
N ILE A 317 19.21 -20.24 9.47
CA ILE A 317 17.76 -20.16 9.68
C ILE A 317 17.16 -21.56 9.93
N CYS A 318 17.54 -22.56 9.13
CA CYS A 318 17.09 -23.93 9.36
C CYS A 318 17.54 -24.46 10.72
N ASN A 319 18.78 -24.19 11.15
CA ASN A 319 19.28 -24.59 12.46
C ASN A 319 18.40 -24.06 13.60
N LEU A 320 17.96 -22.79 13.55
CA LEU A 320 17.06 -22.23 14.57
C LEU A 320 15.75 -23.03 14.66
N HIS A 321 15.07 -23.25 13.52
CA HIS A 321 13.82 -23.99 13.49
C HIS A 321 13.97 -25.47 13.87
N LEU A 322 15.11 -26.09 13.53
CA LEU A 322 15.43 -27.46 13.94
C LEU A 322 15.70 -27.53 15.44
N ALA A 323 16.36 -26.52 16.02
CA ALA A 323 16.68 -26.50 17.45
C ALA A 323 15.43 -26.31 18.31
N THR A 324 14.46 -25.53 17.87
CA THR A 324 13.21 -25.29 18.63
C THR A 324 12.08 -26.27 18.26
N GLY A 325 12.30 -27.23 17.34
CA GLY A 325 11.25 -28.12 16.84
C GLY A 325 10.12 -27.41 16.06
N ALA A 326 10.28 -26.12 15.74
CA ALA A 326 9.26 -25.28 15.11
C ALA A 326 9.34 -25.40 13.57
N ILE A 327 9.05 -26.58 13.05
CA ILE A 327 9.10 -26.89 11.61
C ILE A 327 8.12 -28.01 11.26
N CYS A 328 7.60 -28.02 10.03
CA CYS A 328 6.69 -29.06 9.52
C CYS A 328 5.41 -29.25 10.36
N ARG A 329 4.91 -28.16 10.95
CA ARG A 329 3.62 -28.08 11.62
C ARG A 329 3.00 -26.71 11.38
N PRO A 330 1.67 -26.55 11.47
CA PRO A 330 1.00 -25.29 11.12
C PRO A 330 1.53 -24.11 11.94
N GLY A 331 1.82 -23.00 11.27
CA GLY A 331 2.33 -21.77 11.90
C GLY A 331 3.85 -21.73 12.07
N SER A 332 4.54 -22.82 11.71
CA SER A 332 5.94 -23.02 12.05
C SER A 332 6.83 -23.28 10.85
N GLY A 333 7.99 -22.60 10.85
CA GLY A 333 9.12 -23.00 10.03
C GLY A 333 9.66 -21.93 9.08
N PRO A 334 10.71 -22.31 8.34
CA PRO A 334 11.40 -21.39 7.45
C PRO A 334 10.64 -21.15 6.13
N MET A 335 10.28 -19.91 5.84
CA MET A 335 9.58 -19.48 4.62
C MET A 335 10.43 -18.52 3.78
N SER A 336 11.17 -19.06 2.81
CA SER A 336 11.86 -18.22 1.82
C SER A 336 10.86 -17.60 0.82
N LEU A 337 10.82 -16.28 0.76
CA LEU A 337 9.92 -15.53 -0.11
C LEU A 337 10.52 -15.41 -1.52
N THR A 338 9.96 -16.16 -2.46
CA THR A 338 10.42 -16.18 -3.85
C THR A 338 10.10 -14.84 -4.52
N GLY A 339 11.09 -14.27 -5.23
CA GLY A 339 10.95 -12.96 -5.87
C GLY A 339 10.10 -12.98 -7.13
N GLN A 340 10.50 -13.76 -8.13
CA GLN A 340 9.87 -13.87 -9.46
C GLN A 340 8.71 -14.87 -9.47
N PRO A 341 7.75 -14.77 -10.40
CA PRO A 341 6.46 -15.46 -10.30
C PRO A 341 6.60 -16.98 -10.43
N ASN A 342 7.69 -17.46 -11.06
CA ASN A 342 7.93 -18.87 -11.31
C ASN A 342 9.40 -19.29 -11.16
N ALA A 343 10.15 -18.59 -10.31
CA ALA A 343 11.52 -19.00 -9.96
C ALA A 343 11.55 -20.30 -9.16
N MET A 344 10.45 -20.68 -8.50
CA MET A 344 10.31 -22.01 -7.90
C MET A 344 10.20 -23.10 -8.97
N GLY A 345 9.27 -22.96 -9.92
CA GLY A 345 9.11 -23.93 -11.01
C GLY A 345 10.40 -24.14 -11.79
N GLY A 346 11.17 -23.08 -12.03
CA GLY A 346 12.44 -23.19 -12.75
C GLY A 346 13.53 -23.97 -12.02
N ARG A 347 13.57 -23.88 -10.69
CA ARG A 347 14.46 -24.70 -9.85
C ARG A 347 14.07 -26.17 -9.89
N GLU A 348 12.77 -26.45 -9.97
CA GLU A 348 12.25 -27.81 -10.13
C GLU A 348 12.55 -28.37 -11.53
N MET A 349 12.52 -27.53 -12.56
CA MET A 349 12.88 -27.90 -13.95
C MET A 349 14.39 -28.02 -14.17
N GLY A 350 15.21 -27.54 -13.24
CA GLY A 350 16.67 -27.76 -13.24
C GLY A 350 17.45 -26.86 -14.20
N TYR A 351 16.93 -25.68 -14.55
CA TYR A 351 17.52 -24.78 -15.56
C TYR A 351 18.78 -23.99 -15.11
N MET A 352 19.43 -24.43 -14.02
CA MET A 352 20.51 -23.70 -13.35
C MET A 352 21.58 -24.70 -12.90
N GLY A 353 22.84 -24.40 -13.23
CA GLY A 353 24.00 -25.19 -12.80
C GLY A 353 23.75 -26.70 -12.94
N PRO A 354 23.88 -27.49 -11.87
CA PRO A 354 23.78 -28.94 -11.96
C PRO A 354 22.34 -29.46 -12.10
N GLY A 355 21.31 -28.63 -12.07
CA GLY A 355 19.91 -29.09 -11.97
C GLY A 355 19.44 -29.96 -13.13
N LEU A 356 18.52 -30.88 -12.85
CA LEU A 356 17.72 -31.63 -13.82
C LEU A 356 16.25 -31.65 -13.36
N PRO A 357 15.28 -31.90 -14.25
CA PRO A 357 13.87 -31.84 -13.88
C PRO A 357 13.50 -32.81 -12.75
N GLY A 358 12.61 -32.36 -11.86
CA GLY A 358 12.14 -33.11 -10.69
C GLY A 358 13.13 -33.07 -9.51
N GLN A 359 13.79 -31.92 -9.32
CA GLN A 359 14.81 -31.71 -8.29
C GLN A 359 16.02 -32.66 -8.37
N ARG A 360 16.34 -33.13 -9.58
CA ARG A 360 17.48 -34.01 -9.86
C ARG A 360 18.75 -33.21 -10.13
N ALA A 361 19.90 -33.88 -10.21
CA ALA A 361 21.18 -33.25 -10.52
C ALA A 361 22.04 -34.07 -11.51
N VAL A 362 22.72 -33.37 -12.42
CA VAL A 362 23.68 -33.98 -13.36
C VAL A 362 24.86 -34.63 -12.65
N THR A 363 25.15 -34.29 -11.38
CA THR A 363 26.23 -34.93 -10.62
C THR A 363 25.87 -36.35 -10.17
N SER A 364 24.57 -36.69 -10.10
CA SER A 364 24.09 -38.03 -9.76
C SER A 364 23.98 -38.92 -11.00
N ALA A 365 24.64 -40.07 -11.00
CA ALA A 365 24.60 -41.00 -12.13
C ALA A 365 23.20 -41.61 -12.34
N SER A 366 22.48 -41.92 -11.25
CA SER A 366 21.10 -42.43 -11.32
C SER A 366 20.15 -41.38 -11.86
N ASP A 367 20.35 -40.11 -11.49
CA ASP A 367 19.52 -39.00 -11.97
C ASP A 367 19.70 -38.79 -13.47
N ARG A 368 20.96 -38.80 -13.95
CA ARG A 368 21.25 -38.73 -15.39
C ARG A 368 20.60 -39.88 -16.14
N ALA A 369 20.78 -41.12 -15.67
CA ALA A 369 20.20 -42.29 -16.31
C ALA A 369 18.67 -42.22 -16.37
N PHE A 370 18.02 -41.74 -15.30
CA PHE A 370 16.57 -41.51 -15.28
C PHE A 370 16.15 -40.51 -16.35
N VAL A 371 16.82 -39.35 -16.41
CA VAL A 371 16.46 -38.28 -17.36
C VAL A 371 16.75 -38.68 -18.80
N GLU A 372 17.87 -39.36 -19.07
CA GLU A 372 18.19 -39.92 -20.39
C GLU A 372 17.10 -40.87 -20.86
N HIS A 373 16.63 -41.76 -19.99
CA HIS A 373 15.50 -42.64 -20.28
C HIS A 373 14.22 -41.84 -20.59
N GLN A 374 13.87 -40.86 -19.75
CA GLN A 374 12.66 -40.03 -19.97
C GLN A 374 12.71 -39.23 -21.27
N TRP A 375 13.88 -38.74 -21.66
CA TRP A 375 14.06 -37.97 -22.90
C TRP A 375 14.33 -38.83 -24.14
N GLY A 376 14.44 -40.16 -23.99
CA GLY A 376 14.79 -41.07 -25.07
C GLY A 376 16.21 -40.86 -25.61
N LEU A 377 17.14 -40.44 -24.76
CA LEU A 377 18.54 -40.22 -25.11
C LEU A 377 19.36 -41.50 -24.92
N PRO A 378 20.42 -41.71 -25.71
CA PRO A 378 21.39 -42.77 -25.45
C PRO A 378 22.00 -42.64 -24.04
N PRO A 379 22.26 -43.77 -23.34
CA PRO A 379 22.92 -43.72 -22.04
C PRO A 379 24.27 -42.99 -22.09
N GLY A 380 24.52 -42.09 -21.13
CA GLY A 380 25.74 -41.28 -21.04
C GLY A 380 25.75 -40.02 -21.92
N THR A 381 24.62 -39.64 -22.51
CA THR A 381 24.47 -38.38 -23.27
C THR A 381 24.61 -37.16 -22.38
N LEU A 382 23.99 -37.18 -21.19
CA LEU A 382 24.06 -36.10 -20.21
C LEU A 382 25.43 -36.07 -19.55
N ARG A 383 26.07 -34.91 -19.62
CA ARG A 383 27.40 -34.70 -19.03
C ARG A 383 27.30 -34.55 -17.51
N PRO A 384 28.27 -35.08 -16.75
CA PRO A 384 28.37 -34.83 -15.31
C PRO A 384 28.95 -33.45 -14.97
N ASP A 385 29.50 -32.75 -15.96
CA ASP A 385 30.09 -31.42 -15.83
C ASP A 385 29.05 -30.38 -15.38
N VAL A 386 29.50 -29.38 -14.61
CA VAL A 386 28.63 -28.36 -14.03
C VAL A 386 29.16 -26.98 -14.42
N GLY A 387 28.26 -26.13 -14.93
CA GLY A 387 28.57 -24.72 -15.19
C GLY A 387 28.80 -23.92 -13.89
N THR A 388 29.56 -22.85 -14.01
CA THR A 388 30.09 -22.01 -12.92
C THR A 388 29.26 -20.74 -12.64
N GLY A 389 28.00 -20.74 -13.06
CA GLY A 389 27.03 -19.70 -12.70
C GLY A 389 26.98 -18.51 -13.67
N THR A 390 26.01 -17.62 -13.46
CA THR A 390 25.69 -16.51 -14.37
C THR A 390 26.84 -15.52 -14.57
N ILE A 391 27.52 -15.14 -13.48
CA ILE A 391 28.65 -14.20 -13.56
C ILE A 391 29.76 -14.76 -14.44
N ASP A 392 30.17 -16.00 -14.18
CA ASP A 392 31.25 -16.64 -14.93
C ASP A 392 30.85 -16.90 -16.40
N MET A 393 29.58 -17.23 -16.66
CA MET A 393 29.08 -17.38 -18.03
C MET A 393 29.26 -16.09 -18.85
N PHE A 394 28.89 -14.92 -18.31
CA PHE A 394 29.12 -13.66 -19.02
C PHE A 394 30.61 -13.32 -19.11
N ARG A 395 31.42 -13.59 -18.07
CA ARG A 395 32.87 -13.42 -18.12
C ARG A 395 33.50 -14.23 -19.26
N ARG A 396 33.18 -15.53 -19.36
CA ARG A 396 33.67 -16.41 -20.45
C ARG A 396 33.22 -15.97 -21.83
N THR A 397 32.03 -15.38 -21.92
CA THR A 397 31.54 -14.78 -23.18
C THR A 397 32.37 -13.54 -23.54
N ALA A 398 32.68 -12.67 -22.58
CA ALA A 398 33.57 -11.52 -22.78
C ALA A 398 35.01 -11.94 -23.16
N ASP A 399 35.50 -13.05 -22.58
CA ASP A 399 36.78 -13.68 -22.93
C ASP A 399 36.74 -14.35 -24.32
N GLY A 400 35.55 -14.52 -24.90
CA GLY A 400 35.34 -15.10 -26.23
C GLY A 400 35.33 -16.62 -26.29
N GLU A 401 35.25 -17.30 -25.14
CA GLU A 401 35.06 -18.75 -25.06
C GLU A 401 33.65 -19.15 -25.52
N ILE A 402 32.63 -18.44 -25.04
CA ILE A 402 31.25 -18.60 -25.46
C ILE A 402 31.00 -17.66 -26.65
N LYS A 403 30.50 -18.23 -27.76
CA LYS A 403 30.31 -17.55 -29.05
C LYS A 403 28.87 -17.10 -29.26
N ALA A 404 27.89 -17.79 -28.70
CA ALA A 404 26.49 -17.41 -28.82
C ALA A 404 25.78 -17.34 -27.48
N CYS A 405 24.94 -16.32 -27.30
CA CYS A 405 24.04 -16.21 -26.17
C CYS A 405 22.60 -16.14 -26.65
N TRP A 406 21.76 -17.04 -26.14
CA TRP A 406 20.31 -16.96 -26.30
C TRP A 406 19.65 -16.56 -24.98
N ILE A 407 19.14 -15.34 -24.92
CA ILE A 407 18.60 -14.69 -23.75
C ILE A 407 17.07 -14.72 -23.83
N ILE A 408 16.40 -15.31 -22.84
CA ILE A 408 14.95 -15.54 -22.86
C ILE A 408 14.28 -14.90 -21.65
N CYS A 409 13.33 -14.00 -21.90
CA CYS A 409 12.46 -13.38 -20.90
C CYS A 409 13.22 -12.68 -19.75
N THR A 410 14.35 -12.02 -20.07
CA THR A 410 15.20 -11.35 -19.08
C THR A 410 16.08 -10.26 -19.70
N ASN A 411 16.45 -9.26 -18.90
CA ASN A 411 17.22 -8.09 -19.33
C ASN A 411 18.60 -7.99 -18.62
N PRO A 412 19.58 -8.85 -18.93
CA PRO A 412 20.84 -8.96 -18.19
C PRO A 412 21.67 -7.68 -18.15
N VAL A 413 21.65 -6.87 -19.21
CA VAL A 413 22.39 -5.59 -19.26
C VAL A 413 22.01 -4.64 -18.12
N ALA A 414 20.77 -4.72 -17.65
CA ALA A 414 20.28 -3.90 -16.53
C ALA A 414 20.25 -4.65 -15.19
N SER A 415 20.26 -6.00 -15.18
CA SER A 415 19.90 -6.79 -14.00
C SER A 415 21.02 -7.68 -13.42
N VAL A 416 22.06 -7.98 -14.18
CA VAL A 416 23.21 -8.76 -13.70
C VAL A 416 24.24 -7.83 -13.06
N ALA A 417 24.93 -8.30 -12.02
CA ALA A 417 25.99 -7.53 -11.35
C ALA A 417 27.18 -7.28 -12.27
N ASN A 418 27.93 -6.19 -12.02
CA ASN A 418 29.03 -5.77 -12.88
C ASN A 418 28.62 -5.75 -14.37
N ARG A 419 27.64 -4.89 -14.68
CA ARG A 419 27.00 -4.85 -16.00
C ARG A 419 27.97 -4.70 -17.16
N ASP A 420 29.14 -4.10 -16.95
CA ASP A 420 30.11 -3.83 -18.01
C ASP A 420 30.66 -5.14 -18.59
N THR A 421 30.84 -6.17 -17.76
CA THR A 421 31.19 -7.52 -18.22
C THR A 421 30.11 -8.10 -19.13
N VAL A 422 28.84 -7.85 -18.83
CA VAL A 422 27.71 -8.29 -19.67
C VAL A 422 27.70 -7.53 -21.00
N ILE A 423 27.92 -6.22 -20.98
CA ILE A 423 27.99 -5.42 -22.21
C ILE A 423 29.14 -5.92 -23.10
N ALA A 424 30.33 -6.10 -22.51
CA ALA A 424 31.50 -6.62 -23.22
C ALA A 424 31.22 -8.01 -23.79
N ALA A 425 30.57 -8.89 -23.03
CA ALA A 425 30.14 -10.21 -23.46
C ALA A 425 29.24 -10.15 -24.70
N LEU A 426 28.17 -9.35 -24.66
CA LEU A 426 27.22 -9.28 -25.78
C LEU A 426 27.81 -8.61 -27.01
N GLN A 427 28.73 -7.64 -26.84
CA GLN A 427 29.48 -7.06 -27.96
C GLN A 427 30.46 -8.06 -28.57
N ARG A 428 31.04 -8.96 -27.77
CA ARG A 428 32.05 -9.94 -28.19
C ARG A 428 31.45 -11.19 -28.83
N ALA A 429 30.33 -11.69 -28.31
CA ALA A 429 29.63 -12.88 -28.80
C ALA A 429 29.38 -12.76 -30.31
N GLU A 430 29.51 -13.82 -31.09
CA GLU A 430 29.26 -13.85 -32.54
C GLU A 430 27.77 -13.88 -32.90
N LEU A 431 26.92 -14.32 -31.96
CA LEU A 431 25.48 -14.30 -32.10
C LEU A 431 24.82 -13.99 -30.74
N VAL A 432 23.96 -12.97 -30.73
CA VAL A 432 23.05 -12.70 -29.60
C VAL A 432 21.61 -12.83 -30.08
N VAL A 433 20.89 -13.82 -29.54
CA VAL A 433 19.45 -14.00 -29.74
C VAL A 433 18.74 -13.54 -28.48
N THR A 434 17.78 -12.63 -28.60
CA THR A 434 16.86 -12.30 -27.51
C THR A 434 15.46 -12.80 -27.83
N GLN A 435 14.77 -13.27 -26.81
CA GLN A 435 13.36 -13.64 -26.86
C GLN A 435 12.66 -12.84 -25.76
N ASP A 436 11.99 -11.77 -26.17
CA ASP A 436 11.33 -10.82 -25.26
C ASP A 436 10.00 -10.38 -25.88
N THR A 437 9.20 -9.74 -25.05
CA THR A 437 7.85 -9.32 -25.39
C THR A 437 7.78 -7.85 -25.81
N TYR A 438 8.82 -7.05 -25.49
CA TYR A 438 8.92 -5.64 -25.83
C TYR A 438 10.16 -5.35 -26.69
N ARG A 439 10.05 -4.35 -27.57
CA ARG A 439 11.15 -3.92 -28.45
C ARG A 439 12.24 -3.22 -27.64
N SER A 440 11.86 -2.24 -26.82
CA SER A 440 12.81 -1.38 -26.12
C SER A 440 13.25 -2.00 -24.80
N THR A 441 14.41 -2.65 -24.80
CA THR A 441 15.11 -3.13 -23.60
C THR A 441 16.60 -2.86 -23.72
N ALA A 442 17.26 -2.61 -22.58
CA ALA A 442 18.71 -2.38 -22.56
C ALA A 442 19.51 -3.54 -23.18
N THR A 443 19.00 -4.78 -23.13
CA THR A 443 19.63 -5.96 -23.72
C THR A 443 19.40 -6.06 -25.23
N ASN A 444 18.20 -5.73 -25.74
CA ASN A 444 17.90 -5.83 -27.18
C ASN A 444 18.79 -4.95 -28.05
N ARG A 445 19.40 -3.90 -27.50
CA ARG A 445 20.39 -3.06 -28.18
C ARG A 445 21.56 -3.89 -28.76
N TYR A 446 21.93 -4.98 -28.08
CA TYR A 446 23.04 -5.86 -28.45
C TYR A 446 22.61 -7.12 -29.20
N ALA A 447 21.30 -7.29 -29.46
CA ALA A 447 20.78 -8.47 -30.15
C ALA A 447 21.06 -8.41 -31.66
N ASP A 448 21.40 -9.57 -32.22
CA ASP A 448 21.42 -9.82 -33.66
C ASP A 448 20.04 -10.30 -34.14
N VAL A 449 19.33 -11.08 -33.32
CA VAL A 449 17.96 -11.57 -33.59
C VAL A 449 17.09 -11.34 -32.36
N VAL A 450 15.90 -10.75 -32.54
CA VAL A 450 14.89 -10.52 -31.49
C VAL A 450 13.61 -11.26 -31.85
N LEU A 451 13.22 -12.23 -31.03
CA LEU A 451 12.03 -13.07 -31.21
C LEU A 451 10.85 -12.55 -30.36
N PRO A 452 9.64 -12.36 -30.95
CA PRO A 452 8.49 -11.79 -30.26
C PRO A 452 7.76 -12.84 -29.39
N ALA A 453 7.81 -12.68 -28.08
CA ALA A 453 7.19 -13.59 -27.13
C ALA A 453 5.81 -13.11 -26.61
N ALA A 454 4.92 -14.06 -26.31
CA ALA A 454 3.59 -13.81 -25.74
C ALA A 454 3.65 -13.44 -24.25
N LEU A 455 2.68 -12.65 -23.78
CA LEU A 455 2.46 -12.37 -22.34
C LEU A 455 1.57 -13.41 -21.66
N TRP A 456 1.49 -13.30 -20.33
CA TRP A 456 0.78 -14.21 -19.43
C TRP A 456 -0.70 -14.46 -19.80
N ALA A 457 -1.43 -13.47 -20.32
CA ALA A 457 -2.83 -13.62 -20.73
C ALA A 457 -2.99 -14.14 -22.17
N GLU A 458 -1.90 -14.27 -22.91
CA GLU A 458 -1.86 -14.60 -24.35
C GLU A 458 -1.47 -16.09 -24.60
N SER A 459 -1.06 -16.82 -23.56
CA SER A 459 -0.67 -18.23 -23.64
C SER A 459 -1.11 -19.02 -22.43
N ASP A 460 -1.37 -20.32 -22.64
CA ASP A 460 -1.48 -21.28 -21.55
C ASP A 460 -0.09 -21.64 -21.00
N GLY A 461 0.03 -21.82 -19.68
CA GLY A 461 1.24 -22.34 -19.04
C GLY A 461 1.15 -22.37 -17.52
N VAL A 462 1.95 -23.20 -16.85
CA VAL A 462 1.88 -23.35 -15.39
C VAL A 462 2.96 -22.52 -14.68
N MET A 463 2.55 -21.85 -13.60
CA MET A 463 3.40 -21.07 -12.71
C MET A 463 3.39 -21.66 -11.29
N VAL A 464 4.53 -21.62 -10.59
CA VAL A 464 4.71 -22.15 -9.24
C VAL A 464 5.19 -21.05 -8.30
N ASN A 465 4.38 -20.74 -7.29
CA ASN A 465 4.66 -19.67 -6.33
C ASN A 465 5.56 -20.10 -5.15
N SER A 466 5.90 -19.20 -4.23
CA SER A 466 6.83 -19.49 -3.11
C SER A 466 6.38 -20.62 -2.18
N GLU A 467 5.08 -20.89 -2.09
CA GLU A 467 4.54 -21.96 -1.24
C GLU A 467 4.24 -23.25 -2.03
N ARG A 468 4.83 -23.43 -3.23
CA ARG A 468 4.67 -24.63 -4.08
C ARG A 468 3.30 -24.79 -4.73
N THR A 469 2.48 -23.75 -4.71
CA THR A 469 1.18 -23.78 -5.39
C THR A 469 1.39 -23.58 -6.89
N MET A 470 0.96 -24.56 -7.67
CA MET A 470 0.90 -24.55 -9.12
C MET A 470 -0.44 -23.96 -9.57
N THR A 471 -0.38 -22.92 -10.40
CA THR A 471 -1.55 -22.25 -10.97
C THR A 471 -1.39 -22.18 -12.49
N LEU A 472 -2.46 -22.51 -13.22
CA LEU A 472 -2.49 -22.39 -14.68
C LEU A 472 -2.75 -20.94 -15.07
N LEU A 473 -1.86 -20.38 -15.87
CA LEU A 473 -2.18 -19.23 -16.70
C LEU A 473 -3.04 -19.74 -17.85
N GLN A 474 -4.30 -19.31 -17.91
CA GLN A 474 -5.19 -19.64 -19.01
C GLN A 474 -5.17 -18.52 -20.05
N ARG A 475 -5.00 -18.89 -21.32
CA ARG A 475 -5.06 -17.94 -22.43
C ARG A 475 -6.44 -17.27 -22.48
N SER A 476 -6.45 -15.96 -22.31
CA SER A 476 -7.66 -15.13 -22.33
C SER A 476 -7.80 -14.32 -23.62
N ILE A 477 -6.68 -13.94 -24.25
CA ILE A 477 -6.64 -13.21 -25.53
C ILE A 477 -5.61 -13.83 -26.50
N THR A 478 -5.62 -13.39 -27.75
CA THR A 478 -4.63 -13.84 -28.74
C THR A 478 -3.37 -12.98 -28.67
N PRO A 479 -2.16 -13.56 -28.77
CA PRO A 479 -0.93 -12.77 -28.90
C PRO A 479 -0.99 -11.78 -30.07
N PRO A 480 -0.34 -10.61 -29.97
CA PRO A 480 -0.35 -9.62 -31.04
C PRO A 480 0.54 -10.02 -32.22
N GLY A 481 0.07 -9.77 -33.45
CA GLY A 481 0.82 -10.02 -34.68
C GLY A 481 1.26 -11.49 -34.85
N GLN A 482 2.56 -11.70 -34.98
CA GLN A 482 3.23 -13.00 -35.10
C GLN A 482 3.85 -13.48 -33.77
N ALA A 483 3.61 -12.78 -32.64
CA ALA A 483 4.14 -13.19 -31.35
C ALA A 483 3.69 -14.60 -30.96
N ARG A 484 4.59 -15.38 -30.33
CA ARG A 484 4.33 -16.77 -29.97
C ARG A 484 4.66 -17.03 -28.49
N PRO A 485 4.00 -17.99 -27.83
CA PRO A 485 4.44 -18.50 -26.54
C PRO A 485 5.92 -18.91 -26.54
N ASP A 486 6.61 -18.68 -25.42
CA ASP A 486 8.05 -18.98 -25.32
C ASP A 486 8.40 -20.41 -25.73
N TRP A 487 7.56 -21.39 -25.34
CA TRP A 487 7.77 -22.80 -25.65
C TRP A 487 7.74 -23.08 -27.16
N GLN A 488 6.90 -22.37 -27.93
CA GLN A 488 6.82 -22.56 -29.38
C GLN A 488 8.07 -22.04 -30.08
N LEU A 489 8.58 -20.89 -29.64
CA LEU A 489 9.84 -20.33 -30.15
C LEU A 489 11.01 -21.28 -29.85
N ILE A 490 11.05 -21.85 -28.64
CA ILE A 490 12.06 -22.84 -28.26
C ILE A 490 12.01 -24.08 -29.16
N CYS A 491 10.82 -24.66 -29.34
CA CYS A 491 10.63 -25.83 -30.22
C CYS A 491 11.01 -25.54 -31.67
N ALA A 492 10.65 -24.36 -32.18
CA ALA A 492 10.92 -23.99 -33.57
C ALA A 492 12.43 -23.78 -33.83
N VAL A 493 13.16 -23.13 -32.92
CA VAL A 493 14.64 -23.04 -33.01
C VAL A 493 15.27 -24.44 -32.89
N ALA A 494 14.78 -25.28 -31.96
CA ALA A 494 15.25 -26.66 -31.81
C ALA A 494 15.05 -27.49 -33.09
N ALA A 495 13.96 -27.26 -33.83
CA ALA A 495 13.73 -27.92 -35.12
C ALA A 495 14.80 -27.52 -36.15
N HIS A 496 15.17 -26.24 -36.24
CA HIS A 496 16.23 -25.76 -37.13
C HIS A 496 17.65 -26.15 -36.69
N LEU A 497 17.84 -26.49 -35.42
CA LEU A 497 19.06 -27.12 -34.91
C LEU A 497 19.18 -28.61 -35.29
N GLY A 498 18.11 -29.21 -35.82
CA GLY A 498 18.05 -30.61 -36.24
C GLY A 498 17.37 -31.56 -35.25
N PHE A 499 16.65 -31.04 -34.24
CA PHE A 499 16.05 -31.84 -33.17
C PHE A 499 14.52 -31.93 -33.25
N ALA A 500 13.92 -31.67 -34.41
CA ALA A 500 12.47 -31.52 -34.57
C ALA A 500 11.63 -32.67 -33.98
N GLU A 501 12.11 -33.91 -34.06
CA GLU A 501 11.39 -35.10 -33.56
C GLU A 501 11.17 -35.08 -32.04
N HIS A 502 12.09 -34.48 -31.27
CA HIS A 502 12.02 -34.43 -29.81
C HIS A 502 11.33 -33.19 -29.24
N PHE A 503 10.94 -32.26 -30.12
CA PHE A 503 10.36 -30.96 -29.77
C PHE A 503 9.03 -30.68 -30.49
N ARG A 504 8.41 -31.69 -31.10
CA ARG A 504 7.10 -31.57 -31.75
C ARG A 504 5.98 -31.70 -30.71
N TYR A 505 5.62 -30.58 -30.10
CA TYR A 505 4.48 -30.46 -29.19
C TYR A 505 3.37 -29.60 -29.79
N GLU A 506 2.12 -29.98 -29.59
CA GLU A 506 0.94 -29.27 -30.08
C GLU A 506 0.35 -28.31 -29.05
N SER A 507 0.64 -28.51 -27.75
CA SER A 507 0.15 -27.68 -26.66
C SER A 507 1.08 -27.68 -25.44
N SER A 508 0.92 -26.68 -24.56
CA SER A 508 1.61 -26.66 -23.26
C SER A 508 1.15 -27.79 -22.33
N GLU A 509 -0.08 -28.27 -22.48
CA GLU A 509 -0.61 -29.44 -21.75
C GLU A 509 0.19 -30.72 -22.05
N GLN A 510 0.57 -30.96 -23.31
CA GLN A 510 1.41 -32.12 -23.68
C GLN A 510 2.80 -32.03 -23.05
N ILE A 511 3.40 -30.82 -22.99
CA ILE A 511 4.70 -30.61 -22.35
C ILE A 511 4.58 -30.84 -20.83
N PHE A 512 3.50 -30.33 -20.22
CA PHE A 512 3.23 -30.55 -18.80
C PHE A 512 3.02 -32.04 -18.48
N ASP A 513 2.37 -32.79 -19.36
CA ASP A 513 2.22 -34.24 -19.19
C ASP A 513 3.56 -34.98 -19.22
N GLU A 514 4.51 -34.55 -20.05
CA GLU A 514 5.89 -35.05 -19.99
C GLU A 514 6.58 -34.65 -18.67
N ILE A 515 6.41 -33.39 -18.22
CA ILE A 515 6.96 -32.90 -16.93
C ILE A 515 6.46 -33.73 -15.74
N ARG A 516 5.19 -34.15 -15.73
CA ARG A 516 4.64 -35.02 -14.67
C ARG A 516 5.40 -36.34 -14.54
N GLY A 517 5.97 -36.84 -15.65
CA GLY A 517 6.86 -38.01 -15.67
C GLY A 517 8.12 -37.85 -14.84
N PHE A 518 8.52 -36.62 -14.53
CA PHE A 518 9.67 -36.30 -13.67
C PHE A 518 9.33 -36.21 -12.18
N THR A 519 8.15 -36.69 -11.76
CA THR A 519 7.82 -36.88 -10.34
C THR A 519 9.00 -37.53 -9.59
N ASN A 520 9.29 -36.99 -8.41
CA ASN A 520 10.36 -37.48 -7.54
C ASN A 520 9.79 -37.67 -6.12
N LEU A 521 9.47 -38.92 -5.80
CA LEU A 521 8.88 -39.27 -4.51
C LEU A 521 9.89 -39.18 -3.37
N ASP A 522 11.18 -39.30 -3.66
CA ASP A 522 12.23 -39.22 -2.64
C ASP A 522 12.32 -37.81 -2.06
N THR A 523 12.08 -36.77 -2.85
CA THR A 523 12.09 -35.35 -2.41
C THR A 523 10.71 -34.80 -2.04
N GLY A 524 9.66 -35.60 -2.25
CA GLY A 524 8.26 -35.16 -2.14
C GLY A 524 7.83 -34.22 -3.27
N TYR A 525 8.56 -34.17 -4.39
CA TYR A 525 8.10 -33.49 -5.61
C TYR A 525 7.13 -34.40 -6.38
N ASP A 526 5.92 -34.56 -5.84
CA ASP A 526 4.89 -35.43 -6.41
C ASP A 526 3.89 -34.62 -7.24
N LEU A 527 3.89 -34.84 -8.56
CA LEU A 527 2.98 -34.18 -9.51
C LEU A 527 1.92 -35.13 -10.07
N ARG A 528 1.88 -36.40 -9.64
CA ARG A 528 1.05 -37.44 -10.31
C ARG A 528 -0.43 -37.08 -10.30
N GLY A 529 -0.90 -36.41 -9.25
CA GLY A 529 -2.26 -35.92 -9.12
C GLY A 529 -2.54 -34.59 -9.84
N ILE A 530 -1.53 -33.89 -10.35
CA ILE A 530 -1.68 -32.56 -10.96
C ILE A 530 -1.77 -32.72 -12.47
N ASN A 531 -2.84 -32.22 -13.08
CA ASN A 531 -3.00 -32.16 -14.54
C ASN A 531 -3.75 -30.88 -14.93
N TYR A 532 -3.68 -30.51 -16.20
CA TYR A 532 -4.33 -29.30 -16.71
C TYR A 532 -5.84 -29.29 -16.46
N ALA A 533 -6.53 -30.42 -16.60
CA ALA A 533 -7.96 -30.52 -16.31
C ALA A 533 -8.29 -30.08 -14.87
N ARG A 534 -7.52 -30.49 -13.86
CA ARG A 534 -7.71 -30.03 -12.48
C ARG A 534 -7.26 -28.57 -12.30
N LEU A 535 -6.11 -28.19 -12.85
CA LEU A 535 -5.57 -26.84 -12.73
C LEU A 535 -6.48 -25.77 -13.36
N ARG A 536 -7.28 -26.14 -14.38
CA ARG A 536 -8.29 -25.24 -14.96
C ARG A 536 -9.39 -24.84 -13.97
N HIS A 537 -9.62 -25.66 -12.93
CA HIS A 537 -10.66 -25.44 -11.94
C HIS A 537 -10.12 -24.84 -10.64
N THR A 538 -8.95 -25.31 -10.19
CA THR A 538 -8.35 -24.90 -8.90
C THR A 538 -6.82 -25.01 -8.94
N PRO A 539 -6.10 -24.09 -8.28
CA PRO A 539 -4.66 -24.24 -8.08
C PRO A 539 -4.35 -25.45 -7.17
N LEU A 540 -3.19 -26.08 -7.39
CA LEU A 540 -2.77 -27.31 -6.71
C LEU A 540 -1.39 -27.15 -6.08
N GLN A 541 -1.23 -27.53 -4.81
CA GLN A 541 0.04 -27.45 -4.10
C GLN A 541 0.74 -28.82 -4.08
N TRP A 542 1.98 -28.88 -4.57
CA TRP A 542 2.78 -30.11 -4.48
C TRP A 542 3.42 -30.27 -3.08
N PRO A 543 3.60 -31.50 -2.57
CA PRO A 543 3.26 -32.81 -3.17
C PRO A 543 1.76 -33.02 -3.37
N CYS A 544 1.36 -33.59 -4.51
CA CYS A 544 -0.03 -33.93 -4.81
C CYS A 544 -0.12 -35.32 -5.47
N PRO A 545 -0.31 -36.40 -4.67
CA PRO A 545 -0.47 -37.75 -5.20
C PRO A 545 -1.81 -37.92 -5.95
N PRO A 546 -2.01 -39.01 -6.69
CA PRO A 546 -3.30 -39.30 -7.34
C PRO A 546 -4.44 -39.36 -6.32
N GLY A 547 -5.54 -38.64 -6.59
CA GLY A 547 -6.68 -38.54 -5.68
C GLY A 547 -6.44 -37.69 -4.42
N GLY A 548 -5.27 -37.06 -4.28
CA GLY A 548 -4.93 -36.20 -3.15
C GLY A 548 -5.61 -34.82 -3.20
N ASP A 549 -5.66 -34.19 -2.02
CA ASP A 549 -6.23 -32.86 -1.83
C ASP A 549 -5.49 -31.79 -2.64
N ALA A 550 -6.18 -30.68 -2.87
CA ALA A 550 -5.63 -29.53 -3.60
C ALA A 550 -4.55 -28.78 -2.81
N ARG A 551 -4.54 -28.90 -1.49
CA ARG A 551 -3.64 -28.18 -0.57
C ARG A 551 -2.86 -29.19 0.28
N ASN A 552 -1.55 -28.99 0.35
CA ASN A 552 -0.61 -29.87 1.04
C ASN A 552 0.39 -28.98 1.82
N PRO A 553 -0.08 -28.34 2.91
CA PRO A 553 0.64 -27.26 3.57
C PRO A 553 1.90 -27.73 4.31
N ILE A 554 1.95 -29.00 4.72
CA ILE A 554 3.06 -29.60 5.47
C ILE A 554 3.78 -30.62 4.59
N ARG A 555 5.11 -30.51 4.50
CA ARG A 555 5.98 -31.48 3.82
C ARG A 555 6.58 -32.51 4.78
N TYR A 556 7.21 -33.52 4.18
CA TYR A 556 8.06 -34.52 4.85
C TYR A 556 7.33 -35.48 5.81
N LEU A 557 6.00 -35.42 5.88
CA LEU A 557 5.19 -36.42 6.57
C LEU A 557 5.06 -37.67 5.71
N GLN A 558 5.66 -38.77 6.15
CA GLN A 558 5.50 -40.08 5.55
C GLN A 558 4.77 -40.99 6.53
N ARG A 559 3.52 -41.35 6.20
CA ARG A 559 2.62 -42.16 7.07
C ARG A 559 2.47 -41.60 8.49
N GLY A 560 2.47 -40.27 8.62
CA GLY A 560 2.34 -39.58 9.90
C GLY A 560 3.65 -39.36 10.67
N THR A 561 4.79 -39.85 10.15
CA THR A 561 6.12 -39.61 10.76
C THR A 561 6.94 -38.67 9.91
N LEU A 562 7.67 -37.74 10.52
CA LEU A 562 8.60 -36.87 9.82
C LEU A 562 9.79 -37.68 9.29
N ARG A 563 10.02 -37.57 7.99
CA ARG A 563 11.19 -38.12 7.32
C ARG A 563 11.68 -37.16 6.25
N PHE A 564 12.85 -36.58 6.49
CA PHE A 564 13.47 -35.64 5.58
C PHE A 564 14.12 -36.38 4.40
N PRO A 565 14.13 -35.79 3.19
CA PRO A 565 14.74 -36.35 1.98
C PRO A 565 16.28 -36.32 1.99
N THR A 566 16.89 -36.62 3.13
CA THR A 566 18.34 -36.81 3.27
C THR A 566 18.68 -38.30 3.26
N PRO A 567 19.94 -38.70 3.02
CA PRO A 567 20.32 -40.11 3.05
C PRO A 567 19.97 -40.83 4.37
N SER A 568 20.03 -40.14 5.51
CA SER A 568 19.68 -40.69 6.82
C SER A 568 18.19 -40.61 7.16
N GLY A 569 17.41 -39.83 6.41
CA GLY A 569 16.01 -39.51 6.74
C GLY A 569 15.85 -38.39 7.77
N ARG A 570 16.96 -37.79 8.23
CA ARG A 570 17.02 -36.76 9.29
C ARG A 570 17.54 -35.43 8.74
N ALA A 571 17.01 -34.31 9.22
CA ALA A 571 17.49 -32.97 8.87
C ALA A 571 18.89 -32.73 9.44
N ARG A 572 19.65 -31.78 8.88
CA ARG A 572 21.07 -31.57 9.23
C ARG A 572 21.29 -30.21 9.87
N PHE A 573 21.89 -30.20 11.05
CA PHE A 573 22.55 -29.03 11.59
C PHE A 573 23.88 -28.78 10.85
N LEU A 574 24.14 -27.52 10.51
CA LEU A 574 25.35 -27.12 9.82
C LEU A 574 25.97 -25.93 10.54
N ALA A 575 27.14 -26.13 11.17
CA ALA A 575 27.92 -25.09 11.83
C ALA A 575 28.55 -24.15 10.80
N ARG A 576 27.86 -23.02 10.50
CA ARG A 576 28.27 -22.06 9.48
C ARG A 576 28.85 -20.80 10.14
N PRO A 577 30.19 -20.61 10.15
CA PRO A 577 30.78 -19.46 10.81
C PRO A 577 30.46 -18.16 10.08
N HIS A 578 30.38 -17.05 10.81
CA HIS A 578 30.35 -15.73 10.21
C HIS A 578 31.69 -15.45 9.52
N VAL A 579 31.60 -14.98 8.27
CA VAL A 579 32.73 -14.49 7.48
C VAL A 579 32.32 -13.11 6.93
N ALA A 580 33.29 -12.20 6.86
CA ALA A 580 33.06 -10.86 6.32
C ALA A 580 32.68 -10.93 4.83
N PRO A 581 31.83 -10.00 4.32
CA PRO A 581 31.52 -9.90 2.91
C PRO A 581 32.78 -9.83 2.04
N ALA A 582 32.68 -10.36 0.82
CA ALA A 582 33.81 -10.37 -0.12
C ALA A 582 34.31 -8.96 -0.45
N GLU A 583 33.42 -7.97 -0.40
CA GLU A 583 33.75 -6.57 -0.64
C GLU A 583 33.34 -5.67 0.53
N SER A 584 34.26 -5.46 1.47
CA SER A 584 34.07 -4.53 2.58
C SER A 584 34.44 -3.09 2.19
N ALA A 585 33.82 -2.12 2.88
CA ALA A 585 34.20 -0.72 2.79
C ALA A 585 35.64 -0.48 3.26
N ASP A 586 36.34 0.45 2.61
CA ASP A 586 37.72 0.82 2.92
C ASP A 586 37.93 2.34 2.79
N ALA A 587 39.16 2.82 2.93
CA ALA A 587 39.46 4.25 2.85
C ALA A 587 39.15 4.88 1.49
N ALA A 588 39.18 4.11 0.39
CA ALA A 588 38.89 4.59 -0.96
C ALA A 588 37.39 4.54 -1.26
N TYR A 589 36.68 3.55 -0.71
CA TYR A 589 35.25 3.33 -0.87
C TYR A 589 34.58 3.13 0.50
N PRO A 590 34.38 4.21 1.28
CA PRO A 590 34.03 4.11 2.69
C PRO A 590 32.55 3.80 2.98
N PHE A 591 31.70 3.76 1.95
CA PHE A 591 30.27 3.46 2.11
C PHE A 591 29.94 2.05 1.65
N VAL A 592 28.95 1.43 2.30
CA VAL A 592 28.32 0.21 1.79
C VAL A 592 27.01 0.56 1.08
N LEU A 593 26.95 0.27 -0.23
CA LEU A 593 25.75 0.34 -1.04
C LEU A 593 24.94 -0.95 -0.90
N ASN A 594 23.67 -0.79 -0.51
CA ASN A 594 22.64 -1.81 -0.60
C ASN A 594 21.70 -1.47 -1.77
N THR A 595 21.32 -2.48 -2.56
CA THR A 595 20.39 -2.29 -3.69
C THR A 595 19.03 -2.93 -3.40
N GLY A 596 17.93 -2.29 -3.81
CA GLY A 596 16.60 -2.86 -3.57
C GLY A 596 15.52 -2.43 -4.55
N ARG A 597 14.29 -2.35 -4.05
CA ARG A 597 13.09 -2.18 -4.87
C ARG A 597 12.16 -1.16 -4.24
N VAL A 598 11.32 -0.56 -5.08
CA VAL A 598 10.16 0.24 -4.68
C VAL A 598 8.87 -0.50 -4.99
N GLN A 599 7.77 -0.09 -4.37
CA GLN A 599 6.53 -0.85 -4.37
C GLN A 599 5.86 -0.91 -5.75
N HIS A 600 5.92 0.16 -6.54
CA HIS A 600 5.11 0.29 -7.75
C HIS A 600 5.84 -0.13 -9.02
N GLN A 601 7.17 -0.29 -8.98
CA GLN A 601 7.97 -0.73 -10.12
C GLN A 601 8.35 -2.22 -10.05
N TRP A 602 8.27 -2.90 -11.20
CA TRP A 602 8.71 -4.28 -11.36
C TRP A 602 10.04 -4.32 -12.11
N HIS A 603 11.11 -4.68 -11.39
CA HIS A 603 12.44 -4.89 -11.96
C HIS A 603 12.84 -3.75 -12.91
N THR A 604 13.25 -4.04 -14.14
CA THR A 604 13.78 -3.06 -15.09
C THR A 604 12.71 -2.24 -15.81
N MET A 605 11.48 -2.17 -15.26
CA MET A 605 10.37 -1.34 -15.72
C MET A 605 9.86 -1.61 -17.15
N THR A 606 10.20 -2.74 -17.78
CA THR A 606 9.71 -3.07 -19.13
C THR A 606 8.21 -3.31 -19.19
N LYS A 607 7.60 -3.72 -18.07
CA LYS A 607 6.14 -3.85 -17.88
C LYS A 607 5.55 -2.64 -17.15
N THR A 608 5.96 -2.41 -15.91
CA THR A 608 5.36 -1.37 -15.04
C THR A 608 5.67 0.04 -15.50
N GLY A 609 6.80 0.26 -16.18
CA GLY A 609 7.16 1.54 -16.78
C GLY A 609 6.23 1.97 -17.91
N LYS A 610 5.35 1.08 -18.40
CA LYS A 610 4.31 1.41 -19.37
C LYS A 610 2.99 1.85 -18.72
N VAL A 611 2.87 1.76 -17.40
CA VAL A 611 1.65 2.09 -16.66
C VAL A 611 1.80 3.47 -16.01
N ALA A 612 1.13 4.48 -16.57
CA ALA A 612 1.26 5.86 -16.12
C ALA A 612 0.95 6.06 -14.62
N ALA A 613 -0.05 5.35 -14.09
CA ALA A 613 -0.39 5.41 -12.67
C ALA A 613 0.76 4.92 -11.77
N LEU A 614 1.49 3.87 -12.16
CA LEU A 614 2.62 3.35 -11.39
C LEU A 614 3.83 4.29 -11.47
N ASN A 615 4.10 4.86 -12.65
CA ASN A 615 5.16 5.86 -12.83
C ASN A 615 4.89 7.16 -12.07
N LYS A 616 3.63 7.52 -11.82
CA LYS A 616 3.31 8.68 -10.99
C LYS A 616 3.62 8.45 -9.52
N LEU A 617 3.49 7.20 -9.03
CA LEU A 617 3.74 6.84 -7.64
C LEU A 617 5.24 6.68 -7.33
N ASP A 618 5.99 6.06 -8.23
CA ASP A 618 7.45 5.92 -8.16
C ASP A 618 8.08 6.53 -9.42
N SER A 619 8.31 7.84 -9.41
CA SER A 619 8.56 8.65 -10.62
C SER A 619 10.02 8.80 -11.02
N ARG A 620 10.96 8.65 -10.08
CA ARG A 620 12.38 8.95 -10.32
C ARG A 620 13.33 8.02 -9.55
N PRO A 621 14.53 7.75 -10.10
CA PRO A 621 15.58 7.05 -9.36
C PRO A 621 16.07 7.92 -8.20
N PHE A 622 16.71 7.30 -7.20
CA PHE A 622 17.30 8.01 -6.05
C PHE A 622 18.41 7.20 -5.39
N VAL A 623 19.20 7.85 -4.55
CA VAL A 623 20.06 7.21 -3.54
C VAL A 623 19.72 7.76 -2.16
N GLU A 624 19.34 6.88 -1.23
CA GLU A 624 19.17 7.23 0.18
C GLU A 624 20.54 7.32 0.86
N ILE A 625 20.79 8.44 1.56
CA ILE A 625 22.03 8.75 2.26
C ILE A 625 21.69 9.26 3.66
N HIS A 626 22.44 8.83 4.69
CA HIS A 626 22.23 9.33 6.05
C HIS A 626 22.60 10.83 6.15
N PRO A 627 21.80 11.67 6.83
CA PRO A 627 22.04 13.13 6.88
C PRO A 627 23.43 13.53 7.39
N ALA A 628 23.98 12.81 8.37
CA ALA A 628 25.32 13.07 8.88
C ALA A 628 26.42 12.82 7.83
N ASP A 629 26.30 11.76 7.03
CA ASP A 629 27.26 11.44 5.98
C ASP A 629 27.17 12.44 4.82
N ALA A 630 25.94 12.88 4.51
CA ALA A 630 25.70 13.90 3.50
C ALA A 630 26.30 15.25 3.90
N ALA A 631 26.16 15.66 5.17
CA ALA A 631 26.75 16.88 5.71
C ALA A 631 28.28 16.86 5.65
N GLU A 632 28.92 15.73 5.99
CA GLU A 632 30.38 15.58 5.90
C GLU A 632 30.90 15.73 4.46
N ARG A 633 30.08 15.37 3.46
CA ARG A 633 30.45 15.36 2.04
C ARG A 633 29.88 16.53 1.23
N GLY A 634 29.18 17.46 1.86
CA GLY A 634 28.55 18.59 1.16
C GLY A 634 27.49 18.17 0.14
N ILE A 635 26.73 17.12 0.44
CA ILE A 635 25.63 16.61 -0.39
C ILE A 635 24.32 17.19 0.14
N ALA A 636 23.58 17.88 -0.71
CA ALA A 636 22.25 18.42 -0.40
C ALA A 636 21.10 17.49 -0.86
N GLU A 637 19.91 17.67 -0.29
CA GLU A 637 18.68 16.99 -0.71
C GLU A 637 18.42 17.20 -2.22
N GLY A 638 18.05 16.14 -2.93
CA GLY A 638 17.80 16.17 -4.37
C GLY A 638 19.03 16.39 -5.26
N GLN A 639 20.21 16.71 -4.72
CA GLN A 639 21.42 16.95 -5.50
C GLN A 639 21.87 15.66 -6.21
N PRO A 640 22.26 15.72 -7.49
CA PRO A 640 22.89 14.57 -8.15
C PRO A 640 24.20 14.17 -7.46
N VAL A 641 24.27 12.90 -7.05
CA VAL A 641 25.45 12.29 -6.44
C VAL A 641 25.99 11.22 -7.37
N GLU A 642 27.29 11.29 -7.65
CA GLU A 642 28.01 10.21 -8.31
C GLU A 642 28.40 9.20 -7.23
N LEU A 643 27.86 7.99 -7.37
CA LEU A 643 28.34 6.81 -6.68
C LEU A 643 29.43 6.19 -7.55
N THR A 644 30.59 5.89 -6.98
CA THR A 644 31.67 5.19 -7.68
C THR A 644 32.06 3.94 -6.90
N SER A 645 32.18 2.80 -7.58
CA SER A 645 32.73 1.56 -7.01
C SER A 645 34.04 1.19 -7.71
N ARG A 646 34.59 0.02 -7.39
CA ARG A 646 35.75 -0.56 -8.08
C ARG A 646 35.47 -0.91 -9.55
N ARG A 647 34.20 -1.01 -9.94
CA ARG A 647 33.76 -1.48 -11.27
C ARG A 647 33.28 -0.33 -12.16
N GLY A 648 32.54 0.61 -11.61
CA GLY A 648 31.92 1.65 -12.41
C GLY A 648 31.29 2.75 -11.57
N ARG A 649 30.36 3.49 -12.18
CA ARG A 649 29.67 4.61 -11.54
C ARG A 649 28.19 4.67 -11.89
N ALA A 650 27.41 5.33 -11.04
CA ALA A 650 26.05 5.74 -11.32
C ALA A 650 25.81 7.14 -10.74
N VAL A 651 24.93 7.93 -11.35
CA VAL A 651 24.56 9.27 -10.87
C VAL A 651 23.08 9.28 -10.53
N LEU A 652 22.76 9.52 -9.27
CA LEU A 652 21.39 9.46 -8.75
C LEU A 652 21.14 10.68 -7.86
N PRO A 653 19.91 11.25 -7.86
CA PRO A 653 19.59 12.32 -6.92
C PRO A 653 19.58 11.78 -5.48
N ALA A 654 20.19 12.52 -4.57
CA ALA A 654 20.21 12.19 -3.15
C ALA A 654 18.80 12.30 -2.53
N VAL A 655 18.52 11.40 -1.61
CA VAL A 655 17.41 11.43 -0.65
C VAL A 655 18.02 11.36 0.74
N LEU A 656 17.94 12.42 1.53
CA LEU A 656 18.55 12.44 2.87
C LEU A 656 17.58 11.81 3.87
N THR A 657 18.00 10.72 4.53
CA THR A 657 17.12 9.98 5.43
C THR A 657 17.88 9.16 6.46
N ASP A 658 17.37 9.10 7.68
CA ASP A 658 17.87 8.25 8.77
C ASP A 658 17.41 6.78 8.66
N ARG A 659 16.65 6.44 7.61
CA ARG A 659 16.25 5.06 7.32
C ARG A 659 17.44 4.15 7.05
N VAL A 660 18.52 4.69 6.47
CA VAL A 660 19.79 4.01 6.30
C VAL A 660 20.75 4.46 7.41
N ARG A 661 21.57 3.54 7.93
CA ARG A 661 22.57 3.86 8.96
C ARG A 661 23.73 4.68 8.38
N MET A 662 24.48 5.39 9.24
CA MET A 662 25.75 6.03 8.84
C MET A 662 26.72 5.05 8.16
N GLY A 663 27.48 5.54 7.18
CA GLY A 663 28.40 4.77 6.33
C GLY A 663 27.71 3.83 5.34
N ASN A 664 26.38 3.95 5.16
CA ASN A 664 25.60 3.08 4.28
C ASN A 664 24.68 3.90 3.38
N CYS A 665 24.39 3.39 2.20
CA CYS A 665 23.45 4.01 1.27
C CYS A 665 22.57 2.95 0.59
N PHE A 666 21.42 3.39 0.06
CA PHE A 666 20.48 2.51 -0.62
C PHE A 666 20.04 3.07 -1.97
N ALA A 667 20.01 2.23 -3.00
CA ALA A 667 19.47 2.62 -4.31
C ALA A 667 18.58 1.52 -4.93
N PRO A 668 17.39 1.86 -5.46
CA PRO A 668 16.61 0.94 -6.27
C PRO A 668 17.24 0.69 -7.66
N PHE A 669 17.18 -0.54 -8.16
CA PHE A 669 17.81 -0.90 -9.46
C PHE A 669 16.91 -0.74 -10.70
N HIS A 670 15.73 -0.11 -10.55
CA HIS A 670 14.68 -0.15 -11.59
C HIS A 670 15.06 0.59 -12.88
N TRP A 671 15.67 1.77 -12.74
CA TRP A 671 16.05 2.63 -13.85
C TRP A 671 17.33 2.15 -14.53
N ASN A 672 17.39 2.35 -15.85
CA ASN A 672 18.51 1.93 -16.68
C ASN A 672 18.62 2.79 -17.94
N ASP A 673 19.46 2.40 -18.89
CA ASP A 673 19.73 3.19 -20.12
C ASP A 673 18.50 3.53 -20.97
N GLU A 674 17.36 2.87 -20.78
CA GLU A 674 16.09 3.27 -21.42
C GLU A 674 15.47 4.52 -20.78
N HIS A 675 15.97 4.94 -19.61
CA HIS A 675 15.44 6.04 -18.81
C HIS A 675 16.44 7.20 -18.64
N GLY A 676 17.72 6.98 -18.92
CA GLY A 676 18.76 7.99 -18.82
C GLY A 676 20.17 7.40 -18.67
N GLU A 677 21.17 8.23 -18.93
CA GLU A 677 22.57 7.86 -18.78
C GLU A 677 22.96 7.72 -17.30
N LEU A 678 23.87 6.79 -17.00
CA LEU A 678 24.43 6.57 -15.66
C LEU A 678 23.39 6.26 -14.56
N LEU A 679 22.18 5.81 -14.91
CA LEU A 679 21.14 5.44 -13.93
C LEU A 679 21.21 3.98 -13.47
N THR A 680 21.90 3.10 -14.19
CA THR A 680 21.92 1.66 -13.88
C THR A 680 22.83 1.35 -12.69
N VAL A 681 22.22 1.17 -11.52
CA VAL A 681 22.91 0.84 -10.26
C VAL A 681 23.76 -0.44 -10.35
N ASN A 682 23.39 -1.40 -11.20
CA ASN A 682 24.18 -2.62 -11.39
C ASN A 682 25.53 -2.41 -12.12
N ALA A 683 25.85 -1.18 -12.53
CA ALA A 683 27.23 -0.78 -12.86
C ALA A 683 28.15 -0.77 -11.63
N LEU A 684 27.57 -0.60 -10.43
CA LEU A 684 28.32 -0.51 -9.19
C LEU A 684 28.53 -1.87 -8.53
N THR A 685 27.56 -2.78 -8.64
CA THR A 685 27.39 -3.94 -7.76
C THR A 685 28.47 -5.00 -7.92
N SER A 686 28.81 -5.67 -6.81
CA SER A 686 29.84 -6.71 -6.77
C SER A 686 29.43 -7.95 -7.54
N ASP A 687 30.36 -8.51 -8.29
CA ASP A 687 30.24 -9.77 -9.02
C ASP A 687 30.81 -10.97 -8.25
N ALA A 688 31.22 -10.76 -6.98
CA ALA A 688 31.51 -11.86 -6.06
C ALA A 688 30.26 -12.71 -5.81
N VAL A 689 30.44 -14.02 -5.68
CA VAL A 689 29.35 -15.00 -5.56
C VAL A 689 29.49 -15.87 -4.31
N ASP A 690 28.37 -16.35 -3.80
CA ASP A 690 28.33 -17.47 -2.85
C ASP A 690 28.96 -18.71 -3.49
N PRO A 691 29.93 -19.37 -2.83
CA PRO A 691 30.71 -20.44 -3.46
C PRO A 691 29.90 -21.73 -3.69
N GLU A 692 28.77 -21.91 -3.02
CA GLU A 692 27.95 -23.12 -3.13
C GLU A 692 26.81 -22.95 -4.15
N SER A 693 26.12 -21.81 -4.09
CA SER A 693 24.96 -21.50 -4.93
C SER A 693 25.27 -20.64 -6.15
N LEU A 694 26.46 -20.02 -6.19
CA LEU A 694 26.93 -19.13 -7.25
C LEU A 694 26.08 -17.86 -7.40
N GLN A 695 25.33 -17.50 -6.35
CA GLN A 695 24.51 -16.29 -6.31
C GLN A 695 25.36 -15.06 -5.96
N PRO A 696 25.25 -13.94 -6.70
CA PRO A 696 26.07 -12.75 -6.47
C PRO A 696 25.66 -11.89 -5.27
N GLU A 697 26.63 -11.14 -4.74
CA GLU A 697 26.53 -10.23 -3.59
C GLU A 697 26.05 -8.83 -3.99
N PHE A 698 24.74 -8.68 -4.22
CA PHE A 698 24.15 -7.36 -4.55
C PHE A 698 23.91 -6.45 -3.34
N LYS A 699 23.93 -7.00 -2.12
CA LYS A 699 23.51 -6.28 -0.90
C LYS A 699 24.66 -5.60 -0.16
N VAL A 700 25.89 -5.93 -0.52
CA VAL A 700 27.10 -5.32 0.02
C VAL A 700 28.01 -4.97 -1.15
N CYS A 701 28.23 -3.68 -1.37
CA CYS A 701 29.11 -3.16 -2.40
C CYS A 701 29.78 -1.91 -1.86
N ALA A 702 31.11 -1.85 -1.85
CA ALA A 702 31.79 -0.66 -1.37
C ALA A 702 31.71 0.46 -2.44
N VAL A 703 31.34 1.67 -2.02
CA VAL A 703 31.25 2.84 -2.89
C VAL A 703 31.82 4.09 -2.24
N ASP A 704 32.20 5.06 -3.06
CA ASP A 704 32.46 6.45 -2.69
C ASP A 704 31.30 7.32 -3.20
N LEU A 705 30.97 8.39 -2.48
CA LEU A 705 29.88 9.30 -2.80
C LEU A 705 30.43 10.71 -3.05
N ARG A 706 30.17 11.28 -4.22
CA ARG A 706 30.62 12.64 -4.56
C ARG A 706 29.47 13.48 -5.10
N PRO A 707 29.28 14.72 -4.61
CA PRO A 707 28.35 15.64 -5.25
C PRO A 707 28.81 15.94 -6.67
N VAL A 708 27.89 15.86 -7.64
CA VAL A 708 28.15 16.29 -9.01
C VAL A 708 27.72 17.74 -9.14
N ALA A 709 28.58 18.57 -9.72
CA ALA A 709 28.19 19.93 -10.10
C ALA A 709 27.02 19.84 -11.08
N PRO A 710 25.92 20.60 -10.90
CA PRO A 710 24.86 20.63 -11.90
C PRO A 710 25.49 20.94 -13.27
N PRO A 711 25.15 20.20 -14.33
CA PRO A 711 25.77 20.41 -15.64
C PRO A 711 25.62 21.88 -16.05
N PRO A 712 26.67 22.51 -16.61
CA PRO A 712 26.56 23.87 -17.10
C PRO A 712 25.49 23.93 -18.20
N THR A 713 24.51 24.80 -18.02
CA THR A 713 23.34 24.93 -18.91
C THR A 713 23.78 25.40 -20.30
N THR A 714 24.12 24.48 -21.20
CA THR A 714 24.25 24.77 -22.63
C THR A 714 22.85 24.81 -23.24
N ALA A 715 22.41 26.01 -23.62
CA ALA A 715 21.12 26.23 -24.27
C ALA A 715 21.05 25.55 -25.66
N PRO A 716 20.09 24.63 -25.92
CA PRO A 716 19.80 24.17 -27.27
C PRO A 716 18.82 25.14 -27.97
N ALA A 717 19.04 25.35 -29.26
CA ALA A 717 18.27 26.23 -30.12
C ALA A 717 16.83 25.72 -30.36
N THR A 718 15.89 26.60 -30.04
CA THR A 718 14.48 26.77 -30.48
C THR A 718 13.83 25.70 -31.38
N ALA A 719 12.88 24.96 -30.80
CA ALA A 719 11.59 24.66 -31.41
C ALA A 719 10.50 24.90 -30.33
N SER A 720 9.54 25.79 -30.60
CA SER A 720 8.63 26.35 -29.59
C SER A 720 7.50 25.41 -29.16
N PRO A 721 7.28 25.21 -27.84
CA PRO A 721 6.00 24.82 -27.25
C PRO A 721 5.19 26.06 -26.79
N PRO A 722 3.88 25.92 -26.48
CA PRO A 722 3.01 27.04 -26.12
C PRO A 722 3.41 27.63 -24.75
N ARG A 723 3.28 28.96 -24.61
CA ARG A 723 3.67 29.72 -23.41
C ARG A 723 2.85 29.33 -22.17
N PRO A 724 3.48 29.17 -20.99
CA PRO A 724 2.79 29.27 -19.70
C PRO A 724 2.46 30.73 -19.38
N HIS A 725 1.34 30.96 -18.70
CA HIS A 725 0.92 32.27 -18.21
C HIS A 725 1.79 32.69 -17.01
N THR A 726 2.60 33.72 -17.20
CA THR A 726 3.28 34.46 -16.10
C THR A 726 2.33 35.53 -15.57
N GLY A 727 1.80 35.35 -14.36
CA GLY A 727 1.22 36.45 -13.58
C GLY A 727 2.10 36.69 -12.35
N ASP A 728 2.62 37.91 -12.18
CA ASP A 728 3.60 38.32 -11.15
C ASP A 728 3.05 38.40 -9.70
N GLY A 729 1.90 37.80 -9.38
CA GLY A 729 1.24 37.89 -8.06
C GLY A 729 1.55 36.73 -7.09
N PRO A 730 1.29 36.89 -5.78
CA PRO A 730 1.53 35.85 -4.76
C PRO A 730 0.61 34.64 -4.93
N LEU A 731 1.11 33.45 -4.56
CA LEU A 731 0.36 32.18 -4.63
C LEU A 731 -0.36 31.92 -3.30
N VAL A 732 -1.66 31.64 -3.34
CA VAL A 732 -2.48 31.30 -2.16
C VAL A 732 -2.96 29.86 -2.28
N LEU A 733 -2.43 28.97 -1.44
CA LEU A 733 -2.78 27.55 -1.40
C LEU A 733 -3.81 27.26 -0.32
N TRP A 734 -4.78 26.39 -0.64
CA TRP A 734 -5.80 26.01 0.34
C TRP A 734 -6.20 24.52 0.29
N ALA A 735 -6.51 23.98 1.47
CA ALA A 735 -7.18 22.68 1.64
C ALA A 735 -8.20 22.77 2.77
N SER A 736 -9.37 22.14 2.61
CA SER A 736 -10.53 22.38 3.46
C SER A 736 -11.48 21.19 3.46
N GLN A 737 -11.85 20.69 4.64
CA GLN A 737 -12.87 19.63 4.75
C GLN A 737 -14.30 20.18 4.74
N THR A 738 -14.51 21.35 5.36
CA THR A 738 -15.83 21.94 5.62
C THR A 738 -16.05 23.28 4.92
N GLY A 739 -15.10 23.74 4.11
CA GLY A 739 -15.15 25.01 3.38
C GLY A 739 -14.60 26.24 4.12
N THR A 740 -14.27 26.16 5.42
CA THR A 740 -13.78 27.33 6.18
C THR A 740 -12.42 27.84 5.68
N ALA A 741 -11.44 26.95 5.49
CA ALA A 741 -10.10 27.33 5.04
C ALA A 741 -10.12 27.87 3.60
N GLU A 742 -10.98 27.30 2.75
CA GLU A 742 -11.25 27.78 1.39
C GLU A 742 -11.75 29.24 1.39
N GLY A 743 -12.76 29.55 2.22
CA GLY A 743 -13.32 30.91 2.29
C GLY A 743 -12.32 31.95 2.81
N VAL A 744 -11.45 31.58 3.75
CA VAL A 744 -10.38 32.47 4.25
C VAL A 744 -9.32 32.71 3.16
N ALA A 745 -8.92 31.65 2.44
CA ALA A 745 -7.97 31.76 1.33
C ALA A 745 -8.49 32.66 0.21
N ALA A 746 -9.78 32.53 -0.15
CA ALA A 746 -10.42 33.35 -1.18
C ALA A 746 -10.41 34.84 -0.83
N ARG A 747 -10.82 35.22 0.39
CA ARG A 747 -10.79 36.63 0.84
C ARG A 747 -9.38 37.21 0.91
N LEU A 748 -8.40 36.39 1.27
CA LEU A 748 -6.99 36.78 1.29
C LEU A 748 -6.46 37.04 -0.12
N ALA A 749 -6.78 36.17 -1.07
CA ALA A 749 -6.40 36.33 -2.48
C ALA A 749 -7.03 37.59 -3.10
N ASP A 750 -8.32 37.84 -2.86
CA ASP A 750 -9.02 39.04 -3.34
C ASP A 750 -8.37 40.33 -2.82
N ARG A 751 -7.96 40.33 -1.55
CA ARG A 751 -7.34 41.49 -0.90
C ARG A 751 -5.94 41.81 -1.41
N LEU A 752 -5.18 40.79 -1.81
CA LEU A 752 -3.83 40.96 -2.34
C LEU A 752 -3.84 41.55 -3.75
N GLY A 753 -4.91 41.34 -4.53
CA GLY A 753 -5.05 41.85 -5.90
C GLY A 753 -4.07 41.19 -6.87
N GLY A 754 -4.56 40.28 -7.71
CA GLY A 754 -3.72 39.55 -8.68
C GLY A 754 -3.01 38.32 -8.10
N ALA A 755 -3.39 37.87 -6.90
CA ALA A 755 -2.93 36.62 -6.32
C ALA A 755 -3.54 35.39 -7.02
N HIS A 756 -2.79 34.30 -7.09
CA HIS A 756 -3.24 33.03 -7.67
C HIS A 756 -3.80 32.13 -6.57
N LEU A 757 -5.13 31.96 -6.52
CA LEU A 757 -5.78 31.06 -5.56
C LEU A 757 -5.83 29.64 -6.12
N VAL A 758 -5.19 28.69 -5.45
CA VAL A 758 -5.03 27.32 -5.95
C VAL A 758 -5.39 26.29 -4.87
N ASN A 759 -6.21 25.31 -5.23
CA ASN A 759 -6.47 24.14 -4.39
C ASN A 759 -5.18 23.32 -4.27
N MET A 760 -4.84 22.92 -3.05
CA MET A 760 -3.59 22.22 -2.78
C MET A 760 -3.36 21.00 -3.69
N ASN A 761 -4.35 20.13 -3.89
CA ASN A 761 -4.17 18.94 -4.73
C ASN A 761 -3.89 19.27 -6.20
N ASP A 762 -4.32 20.43 -6.67
CA ASP A 762 -4.07 20.90 -8.04
C ASP A 762 -2.74 21.65 -8.17
N ALA A 763 -2.19 22.18 -7.07
CA ALA A 763 -0.91 22.85 -7.04
C ALA A 763 0.24 21.90 -7.36
N GLN A 764 1.06 22.27 -8.35
CA GLN A 764 2.33 21.61 -8.62
C GLN A 764 3.41 22.27 -7.78
N LEU A 765 4.35 21.48 -7.25
CA LEU A 765 5.46 22.04 -6.46
C LEU A 765 6.42 22.89 -7.32
N THR A 766 6.40 22.69 -8.63
CA THR A 766 7.12 23.53 -9.59
C THR A 766 6.57 24.95 -9.65
N ASP A 767 5.26 25.12 -9.42
CA ASP A 767 4.60 26.43 -9.42
C ASP A 767 4.91 27.20 -8.13
N LEU A 768 5.10 26.45 -7.02
CA LEU A 768 5.61 26.98 -5.75
C LEU A 768 7.04 27.52 -5.86
N ALA A 769 7.93 26.78 -6.54
CA ALA A 769 9.32 27.18 -6.75
C ALA A 769 9.48 28.34 -7.75
N ALA A 770 8.45 28.62 -8.56
CA ALA A 770 8.41 29.75 -9.49
C ALA A 770 7.79 31.02 -8.88
N GLY A 771 7.06 30.90 -7.76
CA GLY A 771 6.50 32.02 -7.02
C GLY A 771 7.57 32.84 -6.29
N ARG A 772 7.23 34.03 -5.79
CA ARG A 772 8.08 34.76 -4.82
C ARG A 772 7.53 34.67 -3.40
N ASP A 773 6.21 34.65 -3.28
CA ASP A 773 5.49 34.73 -2.01
C ASP A 773 4.33 33.72 -2.00
N VAL A 774 4.25 32.89 -0.96
CA VAL A 774 3.28 31.79 -0.84
C VAL A 774 2.52 31.85 0.48
N LEU A 775 1.20 31.90 0.42
CA LEU A 775 0.33 31.85 1.59
C LEU A 775 -0.42 30.54 1.62
N VAL A 776 -0.42 29.86 2.77
CA VAL A 776 -1.10 28.59 2.95
C VAL A 776 -2.22 28.75 3.97
N VAL A 777 -3.44 28.36 3.62
CA VAL A 777 -4.58 28.32 4.53
C VAL A 777 -5.20 26.93 4.49
N THR A 778 -5.09 26.17 5.59
CA THR A 778 -5.51 24.76 5.58
C THR A 778 -6.28 24.32 6.81
N SER A 779 -7.29 23.45 6.63
CA SER A 779 -7.91 22.74 7.74
C SER A 779 -7.20 21.42 8.07
N THR A 780 -7.61 20.74 9.15
CA THR A 780 -7.13 19.40 9.56
C THR A 780 -8.32 18.41 9.64
N PHE A 781 -8.11 17.14 9.28
CA PHE A 781 -9.10 16.05 9.37
C PHE A 781 -8.70 15.02 10.44
N GLY A 782 -9.70 14.39 11.07
CA GLY A 782 -9.48 13.35 12.10
C GLY A 782 -8.52 13.79 13.21
N ASP A 783 -7.57 12.92 13.55
CA ASP A 783 -6.55 13.13 14.59
C ASP A 783 -5.28 13.85 14.05
N GLY A 784 -5.39 14.76 13.08
CA GLY A 784 -4.24 15.55 12.59
C GLY A 784 -3.92 15.44 11.10
N GLU A 785 -4.71 14.69 10.35
CA GLU A 785 -4.46 14.35 8.96
C GLU A 785 -4.82 15.50 8.01
N ALA A 786 -4.31 15.41 6.77
CA ALA A 786 -4.66 16.33 5.70
C ALA A 786 -6.15 16.20 5.32
N PRO A 787 -6.85 17.29 4.97
CA PRO A 787 -8.14 17.20 4.30
C PRO A 787 -8.02 16.45 2.97
N ASP A 788 -9.12 15.87 2.47
CA ASP A 788 -9.11 15.06 1.23
C ASP A 788 -8.48 15.82 0.03
N ASN A 789 -8.74 17.13 -0.07
CA ASN A 789 -8.20 18.00 -1.10
C ASN A 789 -6.79 18.58 -0.82
N GLY A 790 -6.17 18.21 0.30
CA GLY A 790 -4.78 18.54 0.65
C GLY A 790 -3.88 17.30 0.81
N ALA A 791 -4.46 16.10 0.93
CA ALA A 791 -3.70 14.87 1.18
C ALA A 791 -2.70 14.54 0.06
N GLY A 792 -3.09 14.73 -1.20
CA GLY A 792 -2.21 14.51 -2.34
C GLY A 792 -1.10 15.56 -2.45
N PHE A 793 -1.37 16.81 -2.09
CA PHE A 793 -0.37 17.88 -2.03
C PHE A 793 0.64 17.66 -0.92
N TRP A 794 0.17 17.35 0.28
CA TRP A 794 1.04 17.04 1.41
C TRP A 794 1.89 15.82 1.14
N ALA A 795 1.34 14.76 0.54
CA ALA A 795 2.15 13.63 0.10
C ALA A 795 3.26 14.02 -0.88
N ARG A 796 3.06 15.04 -1.74
CA ARG A 796 4.10 15.57 -2.63
C ARG A 796 5.09 16.49 -1.90
N LEU A 797 4.60 17.37 -1.04
CA LEU A 797 5.41 18.35 -0.31
C LEU A 797 6.28 17.71 0.77
N ASP A 798 5.72 16.74 1.50
CA ASP A 798 6.39 15.93 2.51
C ASP A 798 7.31 14.88 1.90
N ALA A 799 7.14 14.58 0.61
CA ALA A 799 8.06 13.71 -0.10
C ALA A 799 9.47 14.32 -0.07
N PRO A 800 10.52 13.49 0.11
CA PRO A 800 11.89 13.95 0.15
C PRO A 800 12.30 14.76 -1.10
N ASP A 801 11.63 14.56 -2.23
CA ASP A 801 11.89 15.20 -3.51
C ASP A 801 11.18 16.53 -3.77
N ALA A 802 10.45 17.06 -2.80
CA ALA A 802 9.88 18.39 -2.90
C ALA A 802 10.99 19.41 -3.24
N PRO A 803 10.79 20.29 -4.25
CA PRO A 803 11.79 21.25 -4.67
C PRO A 803 12.15 22.18 -3.51
N ALA A 804 13.42 22.59 -3.46
CA ALA A 804 13.82 23.67 -2.58
C ALA A 804 12.96 24.90 -2.88
N LEU A 805 12.50 25.52 -1.81
CA LEU A 805 11.70 26.73 -1.82
C LEU A 805 12.60 27.94 -1.45
N ASP A 806 13.89 27.88 -1.83
CA ASP A 806 14.85 28.94 -1.59
C ASP A 806 14.40 30.25 -2.27
N GLY A 807 14.36 31.33 -1.50
CA GLY A 807 13.88 32.62 -1.99
C GLY A 807 12.35 32.74 -2.03
N ILE A 808 11.62 31.68 -1.71
CA ILE A 808 10.19 31.75 -1.41
C ILE A 808 10.02 32.29 0.00
N ARG A 809 9.21 33.32 0.14
CA ARG A 809 8.73 33.75 1.45
C ARG A 809 7.34 33.18 1.66
N TYR A 810 7.04 32.66 2.85
CA TYR A 810 5.76 31.98 3.09
C TYR A 810 5.09 32.31 4.41
N ALA A 811 3.79 32.06 4.52
CA ALA A 811 3.10 32.07 5.80
C ALA A 811 2.01 30.99 5.82
N VAL A 812 1.82 30.33 6.97
CA VAL A 812 0.82 29.27 7.17
C VAL A 812 -0.23 29.64 8.22
N LEU A 813 -1.50 29.48 7.87
CA LEU A 813 -2.66 29.54 8.76
C LEU A 813 -3.32 28.17 8.84
N GLY A 814 -3.26 27.56 10.03
CA GLY A 814 -3.89 26.28 10.34
C GLY A 814 -5.24 26.43 11.03
N ILE A 815 -6.25 25.75 10.52
CA ILE A 815 -7.60 25.72 11.08
C ILE A 815 -7.93 24.30 11.58
N GLY A 816 -7.89 24.10 12.89
CA GLY A 816 -8.11 22.80 13.53
C GLY A 816 -9.31 22.77 14.48
N ASP A 817 -9.43 21.66 15.21
CA ASP A 817 -10.35 21.51 16.35
C ASP A 817 -9.53 20.99 17.54
N ARG A 818 -9.50 21.76 18.63
CA ARG A 818 -8.65 21.48 19.81
C ARG A 818 -9.06 20.21 20.55
N SER A 819 -10.20 19.64 20.20
CA SER A 819 -10.69 18.43 20.81
C SER A 819 -10.13 17.13 20.24
N TYR A 820 -9.34 17.22 19.17
CA TYR A 820 -8.55 16.13 18.63
C TYR A 820 -7.11 16.19 19.12
N SER A 821 -6.47 15.02 19.17
CA SER A 821 -5.15 14.86 19.79
C SER A 821 -4.02 15.64 19.08
N ASN A 822 -4.16 15.93 17.79
CA ASN A 822 -3.19 16.69 16.99
C ASN A 822 -3.81 17.96 16.39
N PHE A 823 -4.11 18.94 17.24
CA PHE A 823 -4.68 20.22 16.85
C PHE A 823 -3.84 20.91 15.76
N CYS A 824 -4.47 21.31 14.65
CA CYS A 824 -3.83 21.90 13.46
C CYS A 824 -2.68 21.05 12.87
N GLY A 825 -2.71 19.73 13.05
CA GLY A 825 -1.63 18.81 12.67
C GLY A 825 -1.12 19.01 11.25
N HIS A 826 -2.03 19.17 10.29
CA HIS A 826 -1.64 19.35 8.90
C HIS A 826 -0.93 20.69 8.61
N ALA A 827 -1.33 21.78 9.28
CA ALA A 827 -0.67 23.07 9.12
C ALA A 827 0.72 23.09 9.77
N LYS A 828 0.88 22.42 10.92
CA LYS A 828 2.19 22.21 11.57
C LYS A 828 3.14 21.46 10.66
N SER A 829 2.63 20.41 10.05
CA SER A 829 3.33 19.61 9.06
C SER A 829 3.79 20.45 7.86
N ILE A 830 2.90 21.27 7.26
CA ILE A 830 3.26 22.15 6.13
C ILE A 830 4.30 23.19 6.52
N ASP A 831 4.11 23.90 7.63
CA ASP A 831 5.04 24.94 8.07
C ASP A 831 6.44 24.37 8.37
N THR A 832 6.49 23.24 9.09
CA THR A 832 7.74 22.53 9.36
C THR A 832 8.41 22.12 8.06
N ARG A 833 7.63 21.65 7.08
CA ARG A 833 8.17 21.20 5.80
C ARG A 833 8.61 22.36 4.91
N PHE A 834 7.88 23.46 4.85
CA PHE A 834 8.27 24.66 4.08
C PHE A 834 9.58 25.25 4.61
N ALA A 835 9.72 25.38 5.94
CA ALA A 835 10.98 25.79 6.57
C ALA A 835 12.12 24.79 6.26
N ALA A 836 11.84 23.49 6.33
CA ALA A 836 12.82 22.46 6.00
C ALA A 836 13.25 22.48 4.52
N LEU A 837 12.39 22.99 3.63
CA LEU A 837 12.68 23.15 2.20
C LEU A 837 13.33 24.49 1.84
N GLY A 838 13.72 25.32 2.81
CA GLY A 838 14.45 26.58 2.56
C GLY A 838 13.56 27.81 2.33
N ALA A 839 12.23 27.65 2.42
CA ALA A 839 11.33 28.79 2.40
C ALA A 839 11.53 29.63 3.67
N THR A 840 11.48 30.96 3.53
CA THR A 840 11.62 31.87 4.66
C THR A 840 10.24 32.26 5.20
N PRO A 841 9.93 32.00 6.48
CA PRO A 841 8.64 32.41 7.03
C PRO A 841 8.56 33.94 7.09
N MET A 842 7.48 34.48 6.53
CA MET A 842 7.11 35.89 6.57
C MET A 842 6.40 36.25 7.87
N LEU A 843 5.64 35.29 8.39
CA LEU A 843 4.90 35.37 9.63
C LEU A 843 5.03 34.05 10.37
N GLU A 844 4.96 34.11 11.69
CA GLU A 844 4.81 32.91 12.50
C GLU A 844 3.53 32.17 12.10
N ARG A 845 3.61 30.83 12.07
CA ARG A 845 2.45 29.97 11.82
C ARG A 845 1.36 30.28 12.84
N ALA A 846 0.17 30.60 12.35
CA ALA A 846 -1.00 30.75 13.17
C ALA A 846 -1.75 29.42 13.27
N GLU A 847 -2.07 28.99 14.50
CA GLU A 847 -2.89 27.82 14.79
C GLU A 847 -4.17 28.29 15.46
N CYS A 848 -5.29 28.16 14.74
CA CYS A 848 -6.58 28.59 15.23
C CYS A 848 -7.62 27.49 15.06
N GLU A 849 -8.67 27.58 15.85
CA GLU A 849 -9.90 26.92 15.50
C GLU A 849 -10.65 27.70 14.43
N ALA A 850 -11.59 27.07 13.75
CA ALA A 850 -12.39 27.67 12.68
C ALA A 850 -13.24 28.91 13.10
N HIS A 851 -13.13 29.37 14.35
CA HIS A 851 -13.83 30.49 14.96
C HIS A 851 -12.91 31.53 15.61
N ASP A 852 -11.58 31.42 15.50
CA ASP A 852 -10.70 32.45 16.07
C ASP A 852 -10.55 33.62 15.10
N ASP A 853 -11.64 34.35 14.85
CA ASP A 853 -11.72 35.32 13.74
C ASP A 853 -10.78 36.49 13.91
N GLU A 854 -10.54 36.92 15.14
CA GLU A 854 -9.58 37.96 15.43
C GLU A 854 -8.14 37.49 15.18
N LEU A 855 -7.84 36.20 15.36
CA LEU A 855 -6.54 35.63 15.03
C LEU A 855 -6.40 35.45 13.51
N ILE A 856 -7.42 34.91 12.85
CA ILE A 856 -7.50 34.80 11.39
C ILE A 856 -7.37 36.19 10.74
N ARG A 857 -8.09 37.20 11.26
CA ARG A 857 -8.05 38.58 10.78
C ARG A 857 -6.70 39.22 11.01
N ARG A 858 -6.14 39.16 12.23
CA ARG A 858 -4.79 39.71 12.51
C ARG A 858 -3.72 39.06 11.65
N TRP A 859 -3.81 37.74 11.45
CA TRP A 859 -2.87 37.01 10.61
C TRP A 859 -3.01 37.40 9.14
N THR A 860 -4.23 37.42 8.59
CA THR A 860 -4.50 37.83 7.20
C THR A 860 -4.16 39.31 6.96
N ASP A 861 -4.38 40.19 7.94
CA ASP A 861 -3.96 41.60 7.92
C ASP A 861 -2.45 41.74 7.82
N SER A 862 -1.73 40.99 8.65
CA SER A 862 -0.27 40.98 8.66
C SER A 862 0.28 40.41 7.37
N ALA A 863 -0.34 39.34 6.83
CA ALA A 863 0.09 38.69 5.59
C ALA A 863 -0.10 39.61 4.38
N ALA A 864 -1.25 40.29 4.30
CA ALA A 864 -1.54 41.24 3.24
C ALA A 864 -0.63 42.48 3.28
N SER A 865 -0.36 43.01 4.48
CA SER A 865 0.52 44.16 4.67
C SER A 865 1.96 43.90 4.19
N LEU A 866 2.49 42.69 4.44
CA LEU A 866 3.84 42.30 4.02
C LEU A 866 4.01 42.13 2.51
N LEU A 867 2.91 41.97 1.77
CA LEU A 867 2.89 41.74 0.32
C LEU A 867 2.43 42.96 -0.48
N GLY A 868 2.33 44.13 0.15
CA GLY A 868 1.91 45.36 -0.52
C GLY A 868 0.42 45.40 -0.87
N GLY A 869 -0.38 44.49 -0.31
CA GLY A 869 -1.84 44.59 -0.37
C GLY A 869 -2.30 45.86 0.36
N SER A 870 -3.32 46.53 -0.19
CA SER A 870 -3.91 47.69 0.48
C SER A 870 -4.32 47.30 1.92
N PRO A 871 -4.16 48.18 2.93
CA PRO A 871 -4.88 47.99 4.18
C PRO A 871 -6.33 47.78 3.78
N ALA A 872 -6.97 46.74 4.32
CA ALA A 872 -8.40 46.57 4.11
C ALA A 872 -9.03 47.93 4.41
N PRO A 873 -9.93 48.48 3.56
CA PRO A 873 -10.80 49.53 4.06
C PRO A 873 -11.29 49.02 5.41
N SER A 874 -11.22 49.85 6.44
CA SER A 874 -11.60 49.51 7.82
C SER A 874 -13.09 49.17 7.96
N ILE A 875 -13.74 48.86 6.84
CA ILE A 875 -15.08 48.38 6.62
C ILE A 875 -14.99 47.41 5.43
N VAL A 876 -14.35 46.24 5.60
CA VAL A 876 -14.94 45.06 4.96
C VAL A 876 -16.21 44.89 5.76
N VAL A 877 -17.37 45.11 5.13
CA VAL A 877 -18.64 44.72 5.72
C VAL A 877 -18.48 43.22 5.96
N ALA A 878 -18.20 42.85 7.20
CA ALA A 878 -18.02 41.47 7.58
C ALA A 878 -19.24 40.73 7.06
N GLU A 879 -19.05 39.74 6.18
CA GLU A 879 -20.17 38.96 5.66
C GLU A 879 -20.93 38.42 6.86
N PRO A 880 -22.15 38.95 7.12
CA PRO A 880 -22.91 38.52 8.27
C PRO A 880 -23.31 37.07 8.04
N PHE A 881 -23.61 36.36 9.13
CA PHE A 881 -24.08 34.97 9.09
C PHE A 881 -23.00 33.95 8.72
N THR A 882 -21.75 34.27 9.01
CA THR A 882 -20.60 33.35 8.94
C THR A 882 -20.17 32.94 10.35
N ARG A 883 -19.43 31.83 10.52
CA ARG A 883 -18.93 31.41 11.85
C ARG A 883 -18.17 32.54 12.54
N ALA A 884 -17.54 33.36 11.71
CA ALA A 884 -16.71 34.46 12.12
C ALA A 884 -17.45 35.69 12.65
N HIS A 885 -18.63 35.88 12.07
CA HIS A 885 -19.51 36.99 12.37
C HIS A 885 -20.90 36.40 12.55
N PRO A 886 -21.10 35.61 13.63
CA PRO A 886 -22.39 35.00 13.89
C PRO A 886 -23.38 36.11 14.14
N ILE A 887 -24.57 35.95 13.58
CA ILE A 887 -25.67 36.87 13.87
C ILE A 887 -26.38 36.37 15.12
N VAL A 888 -26.62 37.28 16.05
CA VAL A 888 -27.50 36.98 17.17
C VAL A 888 -28.93 37.15 16.68
N VAL A 889 -29.67 36.05 16.71
CA VAL A 889 -31.03 35.99 16.17
C VAL A 889 -32.01 35.46 17.21
N PRO A 890 -33.23 36.00 17.27
CA PRO A 890 -34.28 35.46 18.13
C PRO A 890 -34.61 34.02 17.75
N MET A 891 -34.71 33.15 18.75
CA MET A 891 -35.27 31.81 18.57
C MET A 891 -36.79 31.91 18.66
N VAL A 892 -37.44 32.12 17.52
CA VAL A 892 -38.89 32.34 17.41
C VAL A 892 -39.72 31.06 17.45
N ARG A 893 -39.07 29.89 17.31
CA ARG A 893 -39.73 28.59 17.38
C ARG A 893 -38.99 27.63 18.30
N ASN A 894 -39.76 26.97 19.15
CA ASN A 894 -39.33 25.86 20.00
C ASN A 894 -40.51 24.88 20.13
N THR A 895 -40.68 24.02 19.13
CA THR A 895 -41.84 23.12 19.03
C THR A 895 -41.42 21.69 19.32
N LEU A 896 -42.10 21.03 20.28
CA LEU A 896 -41.88 19.62 20.56
C LEU A 896 -42.48 18.76 19.43
N LEU A 897 -41.64 17.94 18.78
CA LEU A 897 -42.04 17.03 17.70
C LEU A 897 -42.39 15.62 18.20
N THR A 898 -41.98 15.29 19.42
CA THR A 898 -42.27 14.02 20.08
C THR A 898 -43.46 14.14 21.02
N ALA A 899 -44.19 13.05 21.24
CA ALA A 899 -45.20 13.02 22.28
C ALA A 899 -44.58 13.28 23.67
N PRO A 900 -45.28 13.92 24.63
CA PRO A 900 -44.77 14.12 26.00
C PRO A 900 -44.39 12.83 26.73
N THR A 901 -44.93 11.68 26.30
CA THR A 901 -44.60 10.35 26.83
C THR A 901 -43.35 9.73 26.24
N SER A 902 -42.77 10.34 25.20
CA SER A 902 -41.58 9.84 24.51
C SER A 902 -40.36 9.88 25.42
N ARG A 903 -39.57 8.81 25.43
CA ARG A 903 -38.26 8.77 26.12
C ARG A 903 -37.21 9.66 25.46
N LYS A 904 -37.40 10.00 24.19
CA LYS A 904 -36.57 10.96 23.45
C LYS A 904 -37.34 12.26 23.30
N GLU A 905 -36.71 13.37 23.63
CA GLU A 905 -37.23 14.70 23.37
C GLU A 905 -36.61 15.20 22.07
N VAL A 906 -37.43 15.35 21.01
CA VAL A 906 -36.98 15.93 19.74
C VAL A 906 -37.79 17.17 19.46
N ARG A 907 -37.10 18.26 19.14
CA ARG A 907 -37.70 19.59 18.95
C ARG A 907 -37.33 20.18 17.61
N GLN A 908 -38.24 20.99 17.10
CA GLN A 908 -37.97 21.92 16.02
C GLN A 908 -37.63 23.28 16.63
N PHE A 909 -36.44 23.77 16.32
CA PHE A 909 -36.04 25.13 16.64
C PHE A 909 -36.09 26.00 15.39
N GLY A 910 -36.45 27.27 15.53
CA GLY A 910 -36.51 28.20 14.39
C GLY A 910 -35.93 29.54 14.79
N PHE A 911 -35.04 30.05 13.95
CA PHE A 911 -34.31 31.30 14.16
C PHE A 911 -34.74 32.33 13.13
N ASP A 912 -35.15 33.51 13.61
CA ASP A 912 -35.60 34.61 12.76
C ASP A 912 -34.41 35.42 12.26
N ILE A 913 -34.17 35.34 10.95
CA ILE A 913 -33.10 36.06 10.27
C ILE A 913 -33.59 37.34 9.57
N SER A 914 -34.88 37.70 9.68
CA SER A 914 -35.47 38.87 8.96
C SER A 914 -34.81 40.20 9.27
N ALA A 915 -34.25 40.36 10.47
CA ALA A 915 -33.55 41.56 10.90
C ALA A 915 -32.14 41.71 10.27
N HIS A 916 -31.68 40.68 9.56
CA HIS A 916 -30.35 40.60 8.98
C HIS A 916 -30.48 40.41 7.46
N ASP A 917 -29.67 41.11 6.67
CA ASP A 917 -29.67 40.97 5.20
C ASP A 917 -28.88 39.73 4.76
N VAL A 918 -29.41 38.55 5.12
CA VAL A 918 -28.75 37.26 4.95
C VAL A 918 -29.72 36.22 4.41
N SER A 919 -29.19 35.19 3.74
CA SER A 919 -29.97 34.09 3.19
C SER A 919 -29.27 32.75 3.42
N TYR A 920 -30.04 31.67 3.30
CA TYR A 920 -29.55 30.30 3.36
C TYR A 920 -30.07 29.52 2.15
N ALA A 921 -29.46 28.38 1.85
CA ALA A 921 -29.94 27.46 0.84
C ALA A 921 -30.35 26.11 1.45
N THR A 922 -31.25 25.43 0.75
CA THR A 922 -31.63 24.07 1.09
C THR A 922 -30.42 23.13 1.03
N GLY A 923 -30.16 22.40 2.11
CA GLY A 923 -29.00 21.51 2.26
C GLY A 923 -27.84 22.09 3.07
N ASP A 924 -27.86 23.40 3.33
CA ASP A 924 -26.90 24.03 4.24
C ASP A 924 -27.14 23.57 5.70
N SER A 925 -26.16 23.81 6.57
CA SER A 925 -26.25 23.56 8.02
C SER A 925 -26.12 24.86 8.81
N LEU A 926 -26.73 24.89 9.99
CA LEU A 926 -26.65 26.03 10.91
C LEU A 926 -25.77 25.67 12.10
N GLY A 927 -24.69 26.43 12.29
CA GLY A 927 -23.88 26.40 13.49
C GLY A 927 -24.50 27.25 14.59
N VAL A 928 -24.61 26.69 15.78
CA VAL A 928 -25.19 27.36 16.96
C VAL A 928 -24.13 27.45 18.05
N PHE A 929 -23.84 28.68 18.49
CA PHE A 929 -23.05 28.92 19.69
C PHE A 929 -23.95 28.73 20.91
N ALA A 930 -23.50 27.89 21.84
CA ALA A 930 -24.20 27.60 23.07
C ALA A 930 -23.33 27.95 24.26
N GLU A 931 -23.98 28.16 25.40
CA GLU A 931 -23.32 28.42 26.68
C GLU A 931 -23.51 27.22 27.61
N ASN A 932 -22.54 26.99 28.49
CA ASN A 932 -22.71 26.09 29.62
C ASN A 932 -23.86 26.55 30.52
N ASP A 933 -24.49 25.60 31.20
CA ASP A 933 -25.50 25.91 32.21
C ASP A 933 -24.82 26.66 33.39
N PRO A 934 -25.32 27.83 33.82
CA PRO A 934 -24.78 28.53 34.98
C PRO A 934 -24.65 27.65 36.22
N ALA A 935 -25.57 26.71 36.45
CA ALA A 935 -25.50 25.77 37.56
C ALA A 935 -24.33 24.78 37.43
N VAL A 936 -23.99 24.37 36.20
CA VAL A 936 -22.82 23.51 35.92
C VAL A 936 -21.52 24.29 36.13
N VAL A 937 -21.49 25.57 35.73
CA VAL A 937 -20.34 26.46 35.98
C VAL A 937 -20.12 26.67 37.48
N GLU A 938 -21.19 26.89 38.26
CA GLU A 938 -21.08 26.99 39.72
C GLU A 938 -20.59 25.68 40.35
N ALA A 939 -21.10 24.54 39.88
CA ALA A 939 -20.66 23.24 40.35
C ALA A 939 -19.17 22.99 40.07
N TRP A 940 -18.69 23.45 38.90
CA TRP A 940 -17.27 23.36 38.54
C TRP A 940 -16.39 24.24 39.41
N LEU A 941 -16.76 25.52 39.59
CA LEU A 941 -16.02 26.45 40.46
C LEU A 941 -15.98 25.94 41.91
N THR A 942 -17.08 25.37 42.39
CA THR A 942 -17.15 24.74 43.72
C THR A 942 -16.23 23.53 43.82
N ALA A 943 -16.23 22.65 42.81
CA ALA A 943 -15.44 21.43 42.81
C ALA A 943 -13.92 21.69 42.73
N THR A 944 -13.52 22.74 42.02
CA THR A 944 -12.11 23.13 41.84
C THR A 944 -11.60 24.06 42.95
N GLY A 945 -12.51 24.75 43.65
CA GLY A 945 -12.17 25.78 44.65
C GLY A 945 -11.77 27.14 44.04
N LEU A 946 -11.99 27.33 42.74
CA LEU A 946 -11.66 28.56 42.03
C LEU A 946 -12.67 29.67 42.32
N ARG A 947 -12.21 30.93 42.27
CA ARG A 947 -13.10 32.09 42.47
C ARG A 947 -13.57 32.59 41.11
N GLY A 948 -14.87 32.49 40.83
CA GLY A 948 -15.44 32.88 39.54
C GLY A 948 -15.17 34.33 39.11
N GLY A 949 -14.94 35.26 40.05
CA GLY A 949 -14.57 36.65 39.77
C GLY A 949 -13.09 36.91 39.50
N GLN A 950 -12.24 35.87 39.50
CA GLN A 950 -10.85 36.02 39.06
C GLN A 950 -10.82 36.42 37.59
N VAL A 951 -10.03 37.45 37.27
CA VAL A 951 -9.81 37.87 35.88
C VAL A 951 -8.89 36.87 35.21
N VAL A 952 -9.30 36.40 34.04
CA VAL A 952 -8.53 35.53 33.16
C VAL A 952 -8.55 36.09 31.75
N GLU A 953 -7.47 35.85 31.02
CA GLU A 953 -7.40 36.22 29.61
C GLU A 953 -7.89 35.04 28.75
N VAL A 954 -8.80 35.33 27.81
CA VAL A 954 -9.33 34.37 26.86
C VAL A 954 -9.34 35.03 25.48
N ASP A 955 -8.55 34.49 24.55
CA ASP A 955 -8.40 34.98 23.17
C ASP A 955 -8.06 36.48 23.08
N GLY A 956 -7.23 36.96 24.01
CA GLY A 956 -6.81 38.36 24.09
C GLY A 956 -7.80 39.31 24.78
N SER A 957 -8.92 38.78 25.29
CA SER A 957 -9.92 39.55 26.05
C SER A 957 -9.87 39.19 27.54
N GLU A 958 -9.79 40.21 28.39
CA GLU A 958 -9.95 40.04 29.84
C GLU A 958 -11.42 39.82 30.17
N MET A 959 -11.70 38.75 30.90
CA MET A 959 -13.04 38.44 31.41
C MET A 959 -12.94 37.71 32.75
N THR A 960 -14.06 37.58 33.45
CA THR A 960 -14.10 36.75 34.66
C THR A 960 -13.98 35.27 34.31
N LEU A 961 -13.38 34.48 35.19
CA LEU A 961 -13.31 33.03 35.05
C LEU A 961 -14.71 32.42 34.87
N ARG A 962 -15.73 33.00 35.51
CA ARG A 962 -17.13 32.60 35.30
C ARG A 962 -17.58 32.78 33.86
N GLU A 963 -17.30 33.93 33.24
CA GLU A 963 -17.64 34.20 31.83
C GLU A 963 -16.87 33.24 30.91
N ALA A 964 -15.57 33.03 31.17
CA ALA A 964 -14.75 32.09 30.44
C ALA A 964 -15.31 30.65 30.48
N LEU A 965 -15.67 30.14 31.66
CA LEU A 965 -16.26 28.81 31.82
C LEU A 965 -17.70 28.73 31.28
N THR A 966 -18.42 29.85 31.21
CA THR A 966 -19.79 29.88 30.66
C THR A 966 -19.79 29.76 29.15
N ALA A 967 -18.95 30.54 28.47
CA ALA A 967 -19.06 30.73 27.02
C ALA A 967 -17.86 30.22 26.21
N HIS A 968 -16.69 29.97 26.83
CA HIS A 968 -15.45 29.72 26.08
C HIS A 968 -14.81 28.35 26.28
N TYR A 969 -15.13 27.61 27.35
CA TYR A 969 -14.55 26.28 27.62
C TYR A 969 -15.61 25.20 27.78
N ASP A 970 -15.40 24.02 27.19
CA ASP A 970 -16.28 22.87 27.39
C ASP A 970 -15.87 22.09 28.65
N ILE A 971 -16.50 22.45 29.77
CA ILE A 971 -16.30 21.81 31.07
C ILE A 971 -17.03 20.47 31.22
N CYS A 972 -17.83 20.07 30.22
CA CYS A 972 -18.56 18.80 30.23
C CYS A 972 -17.84 17.72 29.43
N ARG A 973 -16.94 18.06 28.51
CA ARG A 973 -16.25 17.08 27.66
C ARG A 973 -15.12 16.37 28.40
N VAL A 974 -15.06 15.05 28.21
CA VAL A 974 -13.93 14.23 28.69
C VAL A 974 -12.91 14.09 27.55
N THR A 975 -11.67 14.53 27.79
CA THR A 975 -10.56 14.46 26.83
C THR A 975 -9.39 13.67 27.42
N PRO A 976 -8.50 13.10 26.58
CA PRO A 976 -7.28 12.44 27.07
C PRO A 976 -6.42 13.35 27.96
N ASP A 977 -6.33 14.64 27.64
CA ASP A 977 -5.57 15.61 28.42
C ASP A 977 -6.22 15.88 29.78
N LEU A 978 -7.56 16.01 29.84
CA LEU A 978 -8.28 16.10 31.11
C LEU A 978 -8.10 14.84 31.96
N LEU A 979 -8.16 13.65 31.34
CA LEU A 979 -7.95 12.38 32.03
C LEU A 979 -6.54 12.26 32.61
N ARG A 980 -5.52 12.62 31.82
CA ARG A 980 -4.11 12.63 32.25
C ARG A 980 -3.91 13.66 33.37
N PHE A 981 -4.41 14.88 33.19
CA PHE A 981 -4.30 15.94 34.19
C PHE A 981 -4.91 15.52 35.53
N ILE A 982 -6.12 14.96 35.54
CA ILE A 982 -6.75 14.47 36.77
C ILE A 982 -5.97 13.28 37.35
N ALA A 983 -5.48 12.38 36.50
CA ALA A 983 -4.66 11.24 36.93
C ALA A 983 -3.33 11.69 37.58
N ASP A 984 -2.74 12.78 37.11
CA ASP A 984 -1.48 13.31 37.66
C ASP A 984 -1.71 14.07 38.98
N HIS A 985 -2.87 14.72 39.14
CA HIS A 985 -3.19 15.54 40.31
C HIS A 985 -3.95 14.81 41.41
N SER A 986 -4.51 13.63 41.14
CA SER A 986 -5.27 12.84 42.12
C SER A 986 -4.70 11.44 42.31
N ARG A 987 -4.34 11.10 43.56
CA ARG A 987 -3.82 9.76 43.91
C ARG A 987 -4.90 8.68 43.76
N ASP A 988 -6.17 9.04 43.93
CA ASP A 988 -7.32 8.14 43.88
C ASP A 988 -7.86 7.91 42.47
N ALA A 989 -7.30 8.57 41.45
CA ALA A 989 -7.64 8.42 40.03
C ALA A 989 -7.14 7.10 39.38
N LYS A 990 -7.04 6.00 40.15
CA LYS A 990 -6.67 4.67 39.64
C LYS A 990 -7.52 4.22 38.44
N PRO A 991 -8.85 4.46 38.39
CA PRO A 991 -9.65 4.10 37.23
C PRO A 991 -9.23 4.81 35.93
N LEU A 992 -8.68 6.02 36.03
CA LEU A 992 -8.25 6.83 34.87
C LEU A 992 -6.93 6.33 34.26
N ARG A 993 -6.14 5.54 35.00
CA ARG A 993 -4.87 4.95 34.54
C ARG A 993 -5.03 3.59 33.86
N ALA A 994 -6.26 3.09 33.74
CA ALA A 994 -6.54 1.83 33.05
C ALA A 994 -6.50 2.02 31.51
N SER A 995 -6.00 1.04 30.77
CA SER A 995 -5.94 1.08 29.30
C SER A 995 -7.12 0.39 28.62
N GLY A 996 -7.49 0.91 27.44
CA GLY A 996 -8.48 0.33 26.53
C GLY A 996 -9.88 0.18 27.14
N HIS A 997 -10.50 -0.98 26.90
CA HIS A 997 -11.93 -1.24 27.17
C HIS A 997 -12.39 -1.02 28.63
N LYS A 998 -11.48 -1.12 29.60
CA LYS A 998 -11.80 -0.91 31.02
C LYS A 998 -12.10 0.55 31.34
N LEU A 999 -11.37 1.48 30.73
CA LEU A 999 -11.58 2.92 30.89
C LEU A 999 -12.89 3.35 30.22
N ASP A 1000 -13.13 2.89 28.99
CA ASP A 1000 -14.36 3.20 28.23
C ASP A 1000 -15.63 2.79 29.01
N LYS A 1001 -15.63 1.59 29.59
CA LYS A 1001 -16.74 1.10 30.41
C LYS A 1001 -16.95 1.94 31.67
N TRP A 1002 -15.87 2.43 32.28
CA TRP A 1002 -15.95 3.26 33.47
C TRP A 1002 -16.45 4.67 33.17
N LEU A 1003 -16.13 5.24 32.00
CA LEU A 1003 -16.59 6.55 31.57
C LEU A 1003 -18.08 6.61 31.19
N VAL A 1004 -18.76 5.47 31.06
CA VAL A 1004 -20.19 5.42 30.74
C VAL A 1004 -20.99 6.22 31.78
N GLY A 1005 -21.70 7.25 31.31
CA GLY A 1005 -22.55 8.11 32.14
C GLY A 1005 -21.78 9.15 32.96
N ARG A 1006 -20.49 9.41 32.65
CA ARG A 1006 -19.66 10.44 33.29
C ARG A 1006 -19.25 11.51 32.28
N ASN A 1007 -19.29 12.78 32.69
CA ASN A 1007 -18.81 13.94 31.96
C ASN A 1007 -17.63 14.60 32.68
N GLY A 1008 -17.05 15.66 32.11
CA GLY A 1008 -15.92 16.38 32.70
C GLY A 1008 -16.17 16.85 34.15
N LEU A 1009 -17.34 17.44 34.41
CA LEU A 1009 -17.75 17.86 35.76
C LEU A 1009 -17.75 16.69 36.75
N ASP A 1010 -18.28 15.52 36.34
CA ASP A 1010 -18.31 14.32 37.20
C ASP A 1010 -16.91 13.89 37.62
N LEU A 1011 -15.93 13.98 36.71
CA LEU A 1011 -14.55 13.63 37.02
C LEU A 1011 -13.93 14.61 38.01
N VAL A 1012 -14.14 15.91 37.81
CA VAL A 1012 -13.58 16.94 38.70
C VAL A 1012 -14.24 16.91 40.09
N GLN A 1013 -15.54 16.66 40.16
CA GLN A 1013 -16.26 16.46 41.43
C GLN A 1013 -15.81 15.19 42.16
N GLN A 1014 -15.53 14.11 41.42
CA GLN A 1014 -15.12 12.84 42.01
C GLN A 1014 -13.68 12.86 42.54
N PHE A 1015 -12.74 13.47 41.80
CA PHE A 1015 -11.31 13.40 42.12
C PHE A 1015 -10.74 14.65 42.77
N VAL A 1016 -11.51 15.74 42.80
CA VAL A 1016 -11.22 17.01 43.49
C VAL A 1016 -9.80 17.50 43.22
N VAL A 1017 -9.61 18.07 42.02
CA VAL A 1017 -8.31 18.60 41.59
C VAL A 1017 -8.23 20.10 41.92
N HIS A 1018 -7.21 20.48 42.68
CA HIS A 1018 -6.88 21.88 42.96
C HIS A 1018 -5.67 22.28 42.11
N ALA A 1019 -5.94 23.14 41.13
CA ALA A 1019 -4.96 23.71 40.21
C ALA A 1019 -5.34 25.15 39.92
N ASP A 1020 -4.38 25.96 39.49
CA ASP A 1020 -4.65 27.37 39.22
C ASP A 1020 -5.51 27.55 37.93
N PRO A 1021 -6.15 28.72 37.73
CA PRO A 1021 -6.98 28.95 36.54
C PRO A 1021 -6.24 28.76 35.21
N VAL A 1022 -4.94 29.06 35.14
CA VAL A 1022 -4.15 28.95 33.91
C VAL A 1022 -3.89 27.48 33.56
N GLU A 1023 -3.65 26.63 34.56
CA GLU A 1023 -3.55 25.18 34.36
C GLU A 1023 -4.86 24.60 33.84
N TRP A 1024 -6.01 25.03 34.38
CA TRP A 1024 -7.31 24.62 33.86
C TRP A 1024 -7.56 25.10 32.43
N GLN A 1025 -7.18 26.34 32.10
CA GLN A 1025 -7.28 26.86 30.73
C GLN A 1025 -6.43 26.07 29.73
N ARG A 1026 -5.30 25.47 30.16
CA ARG A 1026 -4.44 24.64 29.31
C ARG A 1026 -5.01 23.25 29.02
N VAL A 1027 -5.79 22.71 29.96
CA VAL A 1027 -6.30 21.33 29.91
C VAL A 1027 -7.71 21.25 29.32
N LEU A 1028 -8.52 22.29 29.55
CA LEU A 1028 -9.86 22.38 29.02
C LEU A 1028 -9.83 22.73 27.53
N VAL A 1029 -10.72 22.08 26.77
CA VAL A 1029 -10.92 22.40 25.35
C VAL A 1029 -11.93 23.53 25.21
N ARG A 1030 -11.87 24.25 24.09
CA ARG A 1030 -12.80 25.33 23.79
C ARG A 1030 -14.22 24.83 23.60
N LEU A 1031 -15.18 25.67 23.95
CA LEU A 1031 -16.58 25.38 23.69
C LEU A 1031 -16.90 25.63 22.22
N THR A 1032 -16.94 24.56 21.43
CA THR A 1032 -17.17 24.65 19.99
C THR A 1032 -18.67 24.77 19.65
N PRO A 1033 -19.08 25.62 18.69
CA PRO A 1033 -20.46 25.66 18.22
C PRO A 1033 -20.90 24.33 17.62
N ARG A 1034 -22.17 23.98 17.81
CA ARG A 1034 -22.75 22.73 17.27
C ARG A 1034 -23.42 22.99 15.92
N SER A 1035 -23.04 22.22 14.92
CA SER A 1035 -23.67 22.25 13.59
C SER A 1035 -24.88 21.31 13.53
N TYR A 1036 -25.95 21.77 12.88
CA TYR A 1036 -27.17 21.02 12.64
C TYR A 1036 -27.65 21.25 11.20
N SER A 1037 -28.01 20.19 10.48
CA SER A 1037 -28.61 20.31 9.15
C SER A 1037 -29.92 21.10 9.20
N ILE A 1038 -30.10 22.02 8.25
CA ILE A 1038 -31.31 22.85 8.16
C ILE A 1038 -32.49 22.02 7.65
N SER A 1039 -33.65 22.20 8.28
CA SER A 1039 -34.89 21.45 8.05
C SER A 1039 -35.98 22.23 7.29
N SER A 1040 -35.65 23.42 6.81
CA SER A 1040 -36.52 24.30 6.01
C SER A 1040 -35.89 24.62 4.66
N SER A 1041 -36.72 25.02 3.69
CA SER A 1041 -36.30 25.65 2.44
C SER A 1041 -36.45 27.17 2.53
N PRO A 1042 -35.50 27.97 2.00
CA PRO A 1042 -35.63 29.42 1.94
C PRO A 1042 -36.80 29.88 1.06
N LEU A 1043 -37.26 29.07 0.09
CA LEU A 1043 -38.42 29.39 -0.73
C LEU A 1043 -39.75 29.31 0.04
N VAL A 1044 -39.77 28.54 1.13
CA VAL A 1044 -40.95 28.37 1.99
C VAL A 1044 -40.82 29.20 3.28
N ARG A 1045 -39.60 29.37 3.78
CA ARG A 1045 -39.26 30.12 4.99
C ARG A 1045 -38.04 31.00 4.74
N PRO A 1046 -38.19 32.11 3.99
CA PRO A 1046 -37.05 32.97 3.62
C PRO A 1046 -36.39 33.64 4.83
N HIS A 1047 -37.15 33.84 5.91
CA HIS A 1047 -36.69 34.54 7.10
C HIS A 1047 -36.64 33.67 8.37
N GLU A 1048 -36.92 32.37 8.28
CA GLU A 1048 -36.89 31.47 9.44
C GLU A 1048 -36.06 30.21 9.13
N VAL A 1049 -34.88 30.09 9.74
CA VAL A 1049 -34.03 28.90 9.59
C VAL A 1049 -34.42 27.86 10.64
N GLN A 1050 -34.89 26.70 10.20
CA GLN A 1050 -35.43 25.69 11.10
C GLN A 1050 -34.47 24.51 11.31
N LEU A 1051 -34.28 24.03 12.53
CA LEU A 1051 -33.48 22.84 12.86
C LEU A 1051 -34.34 21.73 13.45
N THR A 1052 -33.92 20.47 13.26
CA THR A 1052 -34.51 19.31 13.95
C THR A 1052 -33.47 18.72 14.91
N VAL A 1053 -33.70 18.85 16.21
CA VAL A 1053 -32.68 18.53 17.22
C VAL A 1053 -33.20 17.54 18.24
N SER A 1054 -32.43 16.48 18.48
CA SER A 1054 -32.65 15.55 19.59
C SER A 1054 -32.02 16.13 20.84
N VAL A 1055 -32.84 16.48 21.83
CA VAL A 1055 -32.39 17.03 23.11
C VAL A 1055 -31.75 15.90 23.93
N VAL A 1056 -30.46 16.04 24.22
CA VAL A 1056 -29.68 15.03 24.95
C VAL A 1056 -29.89 15.25 26.44
N ARG A 1057 -30.58 14.30 27.08
CA ARG A 1057 -30.74 14.23 28.54
C ARG A 1057 -30.45 12.82 29.02
N TYR A 1058 -29.67 12.68 30.08
CA TYR A 1058 -29.33 11.41 30.70
C TYR A 1058 -29.13 11.57 32.21
N ARG A 1059 -28.95 10.44 32.90
CA ARG A 1059 -28.62 10.41 34.33
C ARG A 1059 -27.13 10.13 34.47
N GLY A 1060 -26.45 10.95 35.26
CA GLY A 1060 -25.04 10.75 35.61
C GLY A 1060 -24.84 9.48 36.44
N ALA A 1061 -23.58 9.08 36.62
CA ALA A 1061 -23.23 7.94 37.47
C ALA A 1061 -23.68 8.10 38.95
N ASP A 1062 -23.91 9.34 39.39
CA ASP A 1062 -24.45 9.73 40.70
C ASP A 1062 -26.00 9.77 40.75
N GLY A 1063 -26.68 9.49 39.63
CA GLY A 1063 -28.14 9.63 39.49
C GLY A 1063 -28.63 11.07 39.25
N GLY A 1064 -27.73 12.05 39.20
CA GLY A 1064 -28.05 13.44 38.90
C GLY A 1064 -28.47 13.64 37.44
N PRO A 1065 -29.25 14.68 37.12
CA PRO A 1065 -29.57 15.01 35.74
C PRO A 1065 -28.31 15.51 35.01
N ARG A 1066 -28.13 15.07 33.76
CA ARG A 1066 -27.09 15.52 32.84
C ARG A 1066 -27.71 15.76 31.46
N GLY A 1067 -27.03 16.56 30.65
CA GLY A 1067 -27.48 16.83 29.29
C GLY A 1067 -26.36 17.30 28.37
N GLY A 1068 -26.65 17.33 27.07
CA GLY A 1068 -25.74 17.90 26.08
C GLY A 1068 -25.82 19.43 26.09
N VAL A 1069 -24.66 20.09 26.04
CA VAL A 1069 -24.52 21.56 26.22
C VAL A 1069 -25.44 22.33 25.27
N CYS A 1070 -25.26 22.20 23.95
CA CYS A 1070 -26.04 22.95 22.97
C CYS A 1070 -27.52 22.54 22.94
N SER A 1071 -27.82 21.24 22.97
CA SER A 1071 -29.20 20.76 22.82
C SER A 1071 -30.12 21.16 23.99
N THR A 1072 -29.57 21.21 25.22
CA THR A 1072 -30.33 21.64 26.41
C THR A 1072 -30.36 23.16 26.53
N PHE A 1073 -29.30 23.87 26.11
CA PHE A 1073 -29.32 25.33 25.95
C PHE A 1073 -30.49 25.76 25.07
N LEU A 1074 -30.63 25.18 23.86
CA LEU A 1074 -31.73 25.49 22.95
C LEU A 1074 -33.10 25.10 23.52
N ALA A 1075 -33.20 23.95 24.17
CA ALA A 1075 -34.48 23.46 24.67
C ALA A 1075 -35.03 24.31 25.83
N ASP A 1076 -34.16 24.73 26.75
CA ASP A 1076 -34.56 25.20 28.08
C ASP A 1076 -34.25 26.67 28.34
N ARG A 1077 -33.25 27.26 27.67
CA ARG A 1077 -32.68 28.57 28.06
C ARG A 1077 -32.62 29.60 26.95
N ALA A 1078 -32.37 29.19 25.71
CA ALA A 1078 -32.16 30.12 24.61
C ALA A 1078 -33.45 30.90 24.29
N THR A 1079 -33.38 32.23 24.32
CA THR A 1079 -34.39 33.13 23.72
C THR A 1079 -33.87 33.75 22.43
N SER A 1080 -32.55 33.87 22.33
CA SER A 1080 -31.77 34.16 21.13
C SER A 1080 -30.49 33.34 21.19
N ALA A 1081 -29.84 33.15 20.06
CA ALA A 1081 -28.52 32.52 20.01
C ALA A 1081 -27.67 33.17 18.91
N PRO A 1082 -26.33 33.25 19.10
CA PRO A 1082 -25.43 33.51 18.00
C PRO A 1082 -25.44 32.30 17.07
N VAL A 1083 -25.75 32.52 15.81
CA VAL A 1083 -25.79 31.47 14.78
C VAL A 1083 -25.00 31.87 13.55
N PHE A 1084 -24.54 30.87 12.82
CA PHE A 1084 -23.90 31.06 11.53
C PHE A 1084 -24.30 29.99 10.53
N LEU A 1085 -24.24 30.34 9.26
CA LEU A 1085 -24.49 29.42 8.17
C LEU A 1085 -23.20 28.70 7.78
N GLN A 1086 -23.29 27.38 7.65
CA GLN A 1086 -22.30 26.54 7.00
C GLN A 1086 -22.89 26.06 5.66
N ARG A 1087 -22.33 26.57 4.56
CA ARG A 1087 -22.82 26.25 3.21
C ARG A 1087 -22.39 24.84 2.78
N SER A 1088 -23.31 24.11 2.14
CA SER A 1088 -23.07 22.75 1.65
C SER A 1088 -23.40 22.66 0.16
N PRO A 1089 -22.52 23.16 -0.75
CA PRO A 1089 -22.82 23.25 -2.18
C PRO A 1089 -23.00 21.88 -2.86
N HIS A 1090 -22.48 20.80 -2.25
CA HIS A 1090 -22.54 19.45 -2.81
C HIS A 1090 -23.68 18.58 -2.24
N PHE A 1091 -24.36 19.01 -1.19
CA PHE A 1091 -25.49 18.30 -0.58
C PHE A 1091 -26.79 19.06 -0.85
N ARG A 1092 -27.22 19.07 -2.12
CA ARG A 1092 -28.41 19.79 -2.59
C ARG A 1092 -29.31 18.90 -3.44
N PRO A 1093 -30.61 19.23 -3.59
CA PRO A 1093 -31.45 18.61 -4.60
C PRO A 1093 -30.82 18.77 -6.00
N PRO A 1094 -31.06 17.84 -6.94
CA PRO A 1094 -30.62 17.99 -8.34
C PRO A 1094 -31.15 19.29 -8.94
N GLU A 1095 -30.30 19.98 -9.71
CA GLU A 1095 -30.68 21.19 -10.44
C GLU A 1095 -31.75 20.89 -11.49
N ASP A 1096 -31.64 19.76 -12.18
CA ASP A 1096 -32.69 19.28 -13.07
C ASP A 1096 -33.91 18.79 -12.27
N GLY A 1097 -35.00 19.55 -12.38
CA GLY A 1097 -36.26 19.26 -11.71
C GLY A 1097 -36.93 17.95 -12.12
N ALA A 1098 -36.55 17.31 -13.22
CA ALA A 1098 -37.03 16.00 -13.63
C ALA A 1098 -36.26 14.82 -13.00
N THR A 1099 -35.07 15.07 -12.46
CA THR A 1099 -34.20 14.02 -11.91
C THR A 1099 -34.78 13.42 -10.61
N PRO A 1100 -34.91 12.09 -10.49
CA PRO A 1100 -35.43 11.43 -9.28
C PRO A 1100 -34.49 11.53 -8.07
N MET A 1101 -35.03 11.42 -6.86
CA MET A 1101 -34.24 11.33 -5.62
C MET A 1101 -34.72 10.23 -4.68
N ILE A 1102 -33.76 9.57 -4.04
CA ILE A 1102 -33.96 8.66 -2.93
C ILE A 1102 -33.25 9.24 -1.70
N MET A 1103 -33.99 9.43 -0.61
CA MET A 1103 -33.51 10.08 0.61
C MET A 1103 -33.61 9.10 1.79
N ILE A 1104 -32.53 8.95 2.55
CA ILE A 1104 -32.44 8.05 3.71
C ILE A 1104 -32.05 8.86 4.94
N GLY A 1105 -33.02 9.12 5.80
CA GLY A 1105 -32.85 9.99 6.97
C GLY A 1105 -33.57 9.47 8.21
N PRO A 1106 -33.00 8.48 8.93
CA PRO A 1106 -33.55 8.05 10.21
C PRO A 1106 -33.35 9.10 11.31
N GLY A 1107 -34.29 9.19 12.24
CA GLY A 1107 -34.26 10.11 13.36
C GLY A 1107 -34.21 11.57 12.91
N THR A 1108 -33.29 12.36 13.49
CA THR A 1108 -33.09 13.77 13.10
C THR A 1108 -32.39 13.93 11.75
N GLY A 1109 -31.85 12.86 11.16
CA GLY A 1109 -31.30 12.86 9.80
C GLY A 1109 -32.35 13.14 8.72
N VAL A 1110 -33.64 13.19 9.07
CA VAL A 1110 -34.71 13.63 8.16
C VAL A 1110 -34.70 15.13 7.88
N ALA A 1111 -34.00 15.92 8.71
CA ALA A 1111 -33.98 17.39 8.63
C ALA A 1111 -33.76 17.92 7.20
N PRO A 1112 -32.64 17.65 6.51
CA PRO A 1112 -32.40 18.24 5.20
C PRO A 1112 -33.42 17.79 4.15
N PHE A 1113 -33.95 16.57 4.28
CA PHE A 1113 -34.91 16.01 3.31
C PHE A 1113 -36.28 16.67 3.38
N ARG A 1114 -36.67 17.19 4.56
CA ARG A 1114 -37.84 18.08 4.65
C ARG A 1114 -37.63 19.35 3.84
N GLY A 1115 -36.45 19.96 3.96
CA GLY A 1115 -36.06 21.13 3.16
C GLY A 1115 -36.02 20.83 1.66
N PHE A 1116 -35.45 19.70 1.25
CA PHE A 1116 -35.36 19.27 -0.16
C PHE A 1116 -36.74 19.15 -0.80
N LEU A 1117 -37.69 18.54 -0.10
CA LEU A 1117 -39.05 18.38 -0.60
C LEU A 1117 -39.79 19.73 -0.65
N GLN A 1118 -39.61 20.60 0.35
CA GLN A 1118 -40.16 21.96 0.32
C GLN A 1118 -39.64 22.77 -0.87
N GLU A 1119 -38.34 22.71 -1.13
CA GLU A 1119 -37.68 23.39 -2.25
C GLU A 1119 -38.25 22.90 -3.60
N ARG A 1120 -38.27 21.58 -3.82
CA ARG A 1120 -38.78 20.98 -5.06
C ARG A 1120 -40.25 21.31 -5.30
N ARG A 1121 -41.06 21.34 -4.23
CA ARG A 1121 -42.45 21.77 -4.31
C ARG A 1121 -42.58 23.23 -4.74
N ALA A 1122 -41.81 24.13 -4.13
CA ALA A 1122 -41.85 25.55 -4.44
C ALA A 1122 -41.39 25.84 -5.87
N LEU A 1123 -40.41 25.09 -6.37
CA LEU A 1123 -39.90 25.19 -7.75
C LEU A 1123 -40.75 24.44 -8.79
N GLY A 1124 -41.76 23.66 -8.38
CA GLY A 1124 -42.59 22.87 -9.29
C GLY A 1124 -41.86 21.71 -9.96
N HIS A 1125 -40.81 21.17 -9.32
CA HIS A 1125 -40.04 20.04 -9.86
C HIS A 1125 -40.89 18.77 -9.94
N THR A 1126 -40.81 18.06 -11.06
CA THR A 1126 -41.68 16.90 -11.39
C THR A 1126 -41.02 15.53 -11.20
N GLY A 1127 -39.70 15.49 -11.01
CA GLY A 1127 -38.95 14.25 -10.78
C GLY A 1127 -39.38 13.55 -9.50
N ARG A 1128 -39.31 12.22 -9.52
CA ARG A 1128 -39.88 11.38 -8.46
C ARG A 1128 -39.09 11.48 -7.16
N ASN A 1129 -39.77 11.53 -6.02
CA ASN A 1129 -39.16 11.61 -4.69
C ASN A 1129 -39.52 10.39 -3.83
N TRP A 1130 -38.51 9.79 -3.18
CA TRP A 1130 -38.68 8.68 -2.25
C TRP A 1130 -37.95 8.96 -0.95
N LEU A 1131 -38.66 8.91 0.18
CA LEU A 1131 -38.10 9.05 1.52
C LEU A 1131 -38.19 7.73 2.32
N PHE A 1132 -37.05 7.29 2.84
CA PHE A 1132 -36.95 6.29 3.91
C PHE A 1132 -36.77 7.01 5.25
N PHE A 1133 -37.76 6.91 6.12
CA PHE A 1133 -37.72 7.47 7.46
C PHE A 1133 -37.81 6.35 8.51
N GLY A 1134 -37.05 6.47 9.60
CA GLY A 1134 -37.15 5.50 10.69
C GLY A 1134 -36.78 6.03 12.05
N GLU A 1135 -37.41 5.46 13.09
CA GLU A 1135 -37.13 5.77 14.50
C GLU A 1135 -37.61 4.62 15.41
N ARG A 1136 -37.78 4.81 16.72
CA ARG A 1136 -38.20 3.76 17.66
C ARG A 1136 -39.69 3.47 17.56
N HIS A 1137 -40.54 4.48 17.75
CA HIS A 1137 -41.99 4.30 17.83
C HIS A 1137 -42.75 5.26 16.91
N ARG A 1138 -43.72 4.75 16.15
CA ARG A 1138 -44.54 5.56 15.24
C ARG A 1138 -45.35 6.61 15.97
N ARG A 1139 -45.99 6.20 17.07
CA ARG A 1139 -46.89 7.07 17.85
C ARG A 1139 -46.15 8.24 18.50
N GLU A 1140 -44.87 8.05 18.83
CA GLU A 1140 -44.12 8.99 19.67
C GLU A 1140 -43.05 9.76 18.90
N ASN A 1141 -42.59 9.25 17.76
CA ASN A 1141 -41.38 9.73 17.10
C ASN A 1141 -41.49 9.91 15.58
N TYR A 1142 -42.71 9.94 15.02
CA TYR A 1142 -42.89 10.20 13.60
C TYR A 1142 -42.90 11.71 13.33
N TYR A 1143 -41.69 12.29 13.22
CA TYR A 1143 -41.48 13.72 13.04
C TYR A 1143 -42.10 14.20 11.73
N TYR A 1144 -42.71 15.40 11.76
CA TYR A 1144 -43.31 16.04 10.58
C TYR A 1144 -44.30 15.13 9.84
N ARG A 1145 -45.02 14.28 10.58
CA ARG A 1145 -45.97 13.32 10.02
C ARG A 1145 -46.95 13.97 9.04
N ASP A 1146 -47.58 15.06 9.45
CA ASP A 1146 -48.59 15.73 8.64
C ASP A 1146 -47.96 16.29 7.36
N ASP A 1147 -46.78 16.93 7.45
CA ASP A 1147 -46.03 17.39 6.28
C ASP A 1147 -45.81 16.24 5.29
N PHE A 1148 -45.17 15.14 5.71
CA PHE A 1148 -44.83 14.03 4.81
C PHE A 1148 -46.06 13.26 4.29
N GLU A 1149 -47.10 13.07 5.11
CA GLU A 1149 -48.35 12.43 4.67
C GLU A 1149 -49.12 13.31 3.68
N ASP A 1150 -49.08 14.64 3.84
CA ASP A 1150 -49.65 15.58 2.88
C ASP A 1150 -48.83 15.61 1.58
N MET A 1151 -47.48 15.57 1.65
CA MET A 1151 -46.64 15.47 0.45
C MET A 1151 -46.81 14.17 -0.31
N ALA A 1152 -47.13 13.09 0.39
CA ALA A 1152 -47.49 11.84 -0.27
C ALA A 1152 -48.86 11.95 -0.94
N ARG A 1153 -49.83 12.63 -0.31
CA ARG A 1153 -51.20 12.78 -0.82
C ARG A 1153 -51.27 13.66 -2.07
N ASP A 1154 -50.49 14.74 -2.13
CA ASP A 1154 -50.45 15.63 -3.30
C ASP A 1154 -49.49 15.15 -4.42
N GLY A 1155 -48.83 14.01 -4.21
CA GLY A 1155 -48.02 13.34 -5.23
C GLY A 1155 -46.59 13.86 -5.37
N LEU A 1156 -46.17 14.85 -4.58
CA LEU A 1156 -44.76 15.29 -4.55
C LEU A 1156 -43.85 14.16 -4.04
N LEU A 1157 -44.22 13.54 -2.92
CA LEU A 1157 -43.51 12.42 -2.33
C LEU A 1157 -44.12 11.12 -2.84
N ASN A 1158 -43.63 10.65 -3.99
CA ASN A 1158 -44.18 9.47 -4.66
C ASN A 1158 -44.09 8.21 -3.82
N ARG A 1159 -43.14 8.14 -2.89
CA ARG A 1159 -43.00 7.02 -1.98
C ARG A 1159 -42.44 7.43 -0.61
N LEU A 1160 -43.07 6.91 0.44
CA LEU A 1160 -42.68 7.14 1.82
C LEU A 1160 -42.66 5.80 2.56
N ASP A 1161 -41.47 5.34 2.93
CA ASP A 1161 -41.27 4.07 3.61
C ASP A 1161 -40.79 4.26 5.04
N LEU A 1162 -41.56 3.71 5.98
CA LEU A 1162 -41.40 3.95 7.41
C LEU A 1162 -40.83 2.71 8.13
N ALA A 1163 -39.85 2.94 9.00
CA ALA A 1163 -39.20 1.91 9.79
C ALA A 1163 -39.20 2.26 11.29
N PHE A 1164 -40.11 1.66 12.06
CA PHE A 1164 -40.18 1.85 13.51
C PHE A 1164 -39.62 0.62 14.24
N SER A 1165 -38.48 0.79 14.92
CA SER A 1165 -37.68 -0.33 15.44
C SER A 1165 -38.22 -0.98 16.72
N ARG A 1166 -39.30 -0.44 17.31
CA ARG A 1166 -39.85 -0.87 18.60
C ARG A 1166 -41.37 -1.07 18.61
N ASP A 1167 -42.05 -0.95 17.47
CA ASP A 1167 -43.51 -1.16 17.36
C ASP A 1167 -43.89 -2.63 17.10
N GLN A 1168 -42.90 -3.49 16.93
CA GLN A 1168 -43.07 -4.92 16.68
C GLN A 1168 -41.90 -5.72 17.30
N ALA A 1169 -42.09 -7.03 17.44
CA ALA A 1169 -41.12 -7.91 18.11
C ALA A 1169 -39.74 -7.96 17.43
N LYS A 1170 -39.69 -7.93 16.09
CA LYS A 1170 -38.45 -7.86 15.31
C LYS A 1170 -38.14 -6.41 14.92
N PRO A 1171 -37.03 -5.81 15.39
CA PRO A 1171 -36.69 -4.44 15.03
C PRO A 1171 -36.56 -4.25 13.51
N VAL A 1172 -37.24 -3.23 12.97
CA VAL A 1172 -37.13 -2.81 11.57
C VAL A 1172 -36.46 -1.45 11.51
N TYR A 1173 -35.43 -1.33 10.66
CA TYR A 1173 -34.66 -0.12 10.42
C TYR A 1173 -34.74 0.25 8.93
N VAL A 1174 -34.27 1.46 8.57
CA VAL A 1174 -34.38 1.97 7.19
C VAL A 1174 -33.68 1.08 6.17
N GLN A 1175 -32.53 0.50 6.50
CA GLN A 1175 -31.81 -0.43 5.65
C GLN A 1175 -32.60 -1.73 5.40
N HIS A 1176 -33.41 -2.18 6.37
CA HIS A 1176 -34.30 -3.32 6.16
C HIS A 1176 -35.42 -2.98 5.18
N LYS A 1177 -35.98 -1.76 5.23
CA LYS A 1177 -36.97 -1.28 4.27
C LYS A 1177 -36.38 -1.10 2.86
N MET A 1178 -35.15 -0.61 2.77
CA MET A 1178 -34.45 -0.56 1.49
C MET A 1178 -34.33 -1.97 0.88
N LEU A 1179 -34.00 -2.98 1.69
CA LEU A 1179 -33.92 -4.38 1.24
C LEU A 1179 -35.29 -4.97 0.86
N ASP A 1180 -36.35 -4.69 1.63
CA ASP A 1180 -37.73 -5.10 1.31
C ASP A 1180 -38.14 -4.60 -0.09
N TYR A 1181 -37.65 -3.41 -0.46
CA TYR A 1181 -37.96 -2.75 -1.73
C TYR A 1181 -36.77 -2.66 -2.68
N GLY A 1182 -35.81 -3.57 -2.55
CA GLY A 1182 -34.54 -3.51 -3.27
C GLY A 1182 -34.70 -3.44 -4.79
N ALA A 1183 -35.68 -4.14 -5.36
CA ALA A 1183 -35.95 -4.10 -6.79
C ALA A 1183 -36.33 -2.70 -7.30
N ASP A 1184 -37.12 -1.97 -6.51
CA ASP A 1184 -37.54 -0.61 -6.84
C ASP A 1184 -36.42 0.41 -6.60
N VAL A 1185 -35.66 0.24 -5.50
CA VAL A 1185 -34.49 1.10 -5.20
C VAL A 1185 -33.48 1.00 -6.34
N TRP A 1186 -33.16 -0.22 -6.77
CA TRP A 1186 -32.32 -0.46 -7.93
C TRP A 1186 -32.86 0.20 -9.20
N ARG A 1187 -34.14 -0.02 -9.54
CA ARG A 1187 -34.76 0.58 -10.72
C ARG A 1187 -34.66 2.11 -10.72
N TRP A 1188 -34.88 2.76 -9.58
CA TRP A 1188 -34.78 4.22 -9.50
C TRP A 1188 -33.33 4.70 -9.66
N MET A 1189 -32.36 3.97 -9.12
CA MET A 1189 -30.95 4.25 -9.33
C MET A 1189 -30.53 4.08 -10.79
N ASP A 1190 -31.04 3.06 -11.47
CA ASP A 1190 -30.84 2.83 -12.90
C ASP A 1190 -31.49 3.96 -13.73
N ASP A 1191 -32.67 4.43 -13.32
CA ASP A 1191 -33.38 5.58 -13.91
C ASP A 1191 -32.72 6.96 -13.61
N GLY A 1192 -31.48 6.99 -13.11
CA GLY A 1192 -30.76 8.24 -12.90
C GLY A 1192 -30.93 8.89 -11.52
N ALA A 1193 -31.58 8.24 -10.54
CA ALA A 1193 -31.83 8.86 -9.24
C ALA A 1193 -30.54 9.29 -8.51
N HIS A 1194 -30.64 10.40 -7.78
CA HIS A 1194 -29.66 10.81 -6.78
C HIS A 1194 -30.02 10.20 -5.42
N LEU A 1195 -29.04 9.64 -4.73
CA LEU A 1195 -29.15 8.94 -3.46
C LEU A 1195 -28.51 9.78 -2.36
N TYR A 1196 -29.29 10.12 -1.34
CA TYR A 1196 -28.86 10.96 -0.22
C TYR A 1196 -28.97 10.21 1.10
N VAL A 1197 -27.94 10.28 1.94
CA VAL A 1197 -27.94 9.70 3.29
C VAL A 1197 -27.62 10.79 4.30
N CYS A 1198 -28.45 10.92 5.33
CA CYS A 1198 -28.18 11.84 6.44
C CYS A 1198 -28.43 11.16 7.80
N GLY A 1199 -27.48 11.31 8.73
CA GLY A 1199 -27.57 10.81 10.10
C GLY A 1199 -26.24 10.31 10.67
N ASP A 1200 -26.29 9.28 11.52
CA ASP A 1200 -25.13 8.76 12.25
C ASP A 1200 -24.05 8.15 11.33
N ALA A 1201 -22.82 8.67 11.42
CA ALA A 1201 -21.68 8.18 10.64
C ALA A 1201 -21.15 6.82 11.12
N THR A 1202 -21.30 6.50 12.41
CA THR A 1202 -20.57 5.39 13.04
C THR A 1202 -21.15 4.02 12.69
N ARG A 1203 -22.48 3.91 12.64
CA ARG A 1203 -23.22 2.65 12.46
C ARG A 1203 -24.25 2.76 11.35
N MET A 1204 -25.11 3.78 11.36
CA MET A 1204 -26.23 3.89 10.42
C MET A 1204 -25.78 4.01 8.97
N ALA A 1205 -24.87 4.93 8.67
CA ALA A 1205 -24.36 5.13 7.32
C ALA A 1205 -23.70 3.87 6.74
N LYS A 1206 -23.01 3.08 7.58
CA LYS A 1206 -22.39 1.81 7.19
C LYS A 1206 -23.42 0.74 6.88
N ASP A 1207 -24.46 0.61 7.72
CA ASP A 1207 -25.53 -0.36 7.51
C ASP A 1207 -26.35 -0.03 6.24
N VAL A 1208 -26.57 1.26 5.94
CA VAL A 1208 -27.22 1.72 4.70
C VAL A 1208 -26.36 1.43 3.48
N ASP A 1209 -25.05 1.69 3.55
CA ASP A 1209 -24.13 1.36 2.46
C ASP A 1209 -24.05 -0.15 2.19
N ALA A 1210 -24.07 -0.97 3.25
CA ALA A 1210 -24.11 -2.43 3.12
C ALA A 1210 -25.43 -2.92 2.48
N ALA A 1211 -26.57 -2.37 2.87
CA ALA A 1211 -27.84 -2.69 2.26
C ALA A 1211 -27.91 -2.23 0.79
N LEU A 1212 -27.39 -1.05 0.46
CA LEU A 1212 -27.28 -0.58 -0.91
C LEU A 1212 -26.44 -1.54 -1.76
N THR A 1213 -25.30 -1.99 -1.24
CA THR A 1213 -24.45 -3.00 -1.89
C THR A 1213 -25.24 -4.27 -2.18
N THR A 1214 -25.95 -4.78 -1.18
CA THR A 1214 -26.80 -5.98 -1.32
C THR A 1214 -27.90 -5.79 -2.36
N ILE A 1215 -28.50 -4.59 -2.45
CA ILE A 1215 -29.53 -4.27 -3.43
C ILE A 1215 -28.96 -4.28 -4.84
N ILE A 1216 -27.81 -3.64 -5.05
CA ILE A 1216 -27.13 -3.58 -6.35
C ILE A 1216 -26.75 -5.00 -6.80
N GLU A 1217 -26.20 -5.81 -5.89
CA GLU A 1217 -25.87 -7.20 -6.20
C GLU A 1217 -27.10 -8.00 -6.64
N ARG A 1218 -28.15 -7.97 -5.81
CA ARG A 1218 -29.32 -8.83 -6.00
C ARG A 1218 -30.17 -8.38 -7.18
N HIS A 1219 -30.38 -7.08 -7.35
CA HIS A 1219 -31.35 -6.53 -8.30
C HIS A 1219 -30.69 -5.96 -9.55
N GLY A 1220 -29.47 -5.43 -9.44
CA GLY A 1220 -28.61 -5.15 -10.58
C GLY A 1220 -27.99 -6.40 -11.20
N ARG A 1221 -28.13 -7.56 -10.52
CA ARG A 1221 -27.51 -8.83 -10.92
C ARG A 1221 -25.99 -8.68 -11.08
N MET A 1222 -25.42 -7.84 -10.21
CA MET A 1222 -24.01 -7.51 -10.17
C MET A 1222 -23.31 -8.40 -9.14
N SER A 1223 -22.06 -8.76 -9.39
CA SER A 1223 -21.18 -9.29 -8.34
C SER A 1223 -20.91 -8.23 -7.27
N HIS A 1224 -20.44 -8.63 -6.09
CA HIS A 1224 -20.05 -7.69 -5.03
C HIS A 1224 -19.00 -6.66 -5.50
N GLU A 1225 -18.15 -7.03 -6.46
CA GLU A 1225 -17.14 -6.11 -7.00
C GLU A 1225 -17.74 -5.08 -7.96
N GLU A 1226 -18.62 -5.53 -8.86
CA GLU A 1226 -19.38 -4.64 -9.75
C GLU A 1226 -20.31 -3.71 -8.95
N ALA A 1227 -20.90 -4.20 -7.87
CA ALA A 1227 -21.69 -3.37 -6.97
C ALA A 1227 -20.85 -2.29 -6.28
N HIS A 1228 -19.60 -2.59 -5.91
CA HIS A 1228 -18.69 -1.61 -5.34
C HIS A 1228 -18.25 -0.56 -6.38
N ASP A 1229 -17.95 -0.96 -7.61
CA ASP A 1229 -17.60 -0.03 -8.69
C ASP A 1229 -18.77 0.86 -9.09
N TYR A 1230 -19.97 0.30 -9.23
CA TYR A 1230 -21.18 1.05 -9.52
C TYR A 1230 -21.44 2.13 -8.46
N LYS A 1231 -21.25 1.80 -7.18
CA LYS A 1231 -21.32 2.81 -6.10
C LYS A 1231 -20.24 3.90 -6.24
N ARG A 1232 -19.00 3.53 -6.60
CA ARG A 1232 -17.92 4.50 -6.81
C ARG A 1232 -18.24 5.45 -7.97
N GLU A 1233 -18.80 4.94 -9.05
CA GLU A 1233 -19.27 5.76 -10.17
C GLU A 1233 -20.38 6.72 -9.75
N LEU A 1234 -21.33 6.28 -8.93
CA LEU A 1234 -22.35 7.16 -8.36
C LEU A 1234 -21.74 8.29 -7.49
N VAL A 1235 -20.67 8.01 -6.74
CA VAL A 1235 -19.97 9.04 -5.96
C VAL A 1235 -19.26 10.04 -6.88
N VAL A 1236 -18.51 9.56 -7.87
CA VAL A 1236 -17.82 10.42 -8.87
C VAL A 1236 -18.82 11.29 -9.63
N ALA A 1237 -19.97 10.72 -9.99
CA ALA A 1237 -21.05 11.44 -10.66
C ALA A 1237 -21.86 12.37 -9.74
N LYS A 1238 -21.51 12.49 -8.45
CA LYS A 1238 -22.26 13.25 -7.43
C LYS A 1238 -23.73 12.80 -7.27
N ARG A 1239 -24.00 11.54 -7.60
CA ARG A 1239 -25.31 10.87 -7.50
C ARG A 1239 -25.45 10.06 -6.22
N TYR A 1240 -24.37 9.81 -5.47
CA TYR A 1240 -24.44 9.26 -4.11
C TYR A 1240 -23.74 10.20 -3.14
N VAL A 1241 -24.51 10.88 -2.29
CA VAL A 1241 -24.02 11.97 -1.41
C VAL A 1241 -24.45 11.71 0.05
N ARG A 1242 -23.56 12.05 0.99
CA ARG A 1242 -23.76 11.77 2.42
C ARG A 1242 -23.51 13.03 3.26
N ASP A 1243 -24.42 13.31 4.20
CA ASP A 1243 -24.29 14.34 5.25
C ASP A 1243 -24.37 13.63 6.61
N VAL A 1244 -23.22 13.16 7.10
CA VAL A 1244 -23.13 12.28 8.27
C VAL A 1244 -22.28 12.92 9.36
N TYR A 1245 -22.72 12.76 10.61
CA TYR A 1245 -22.15 13.40 11.80
C TYR A 1245 -21.74 12.40 12.87
#